data_AF-A0A5D8YKK3-F1
#
_entry.id   AF-A0A5D8YKK3-F1
#
_cell.length_a   1.000
_cell.length_b   1.000
_cell.length_c   1.000
_cell.angle_alpha   90.00
_cell.angle_beta   90.00
_cell.angle_gamma   90.00
#
_symmetry.space_group_name_H-M   'P 1'
#
loop_
_entity.id
_entity.type
_entity.pdbx_description
1 polymer ?
#
loop_
_entity_poly.entity_id
_entity_poly.type
_entity_poly.pdbx_seq_one_letter_code
_entity_poly.pdbx_strand_id
1 'polypeptide(L)'
;MTMFFFFLLICTGYAQNTITLTPLPGGSEGDSWYTDASVLQIDASGNTSYYNSNSSDDWSVAASTVTPTGALNKTFAITFGGMASVNTTEGNDFGKMLSPAGIDRAAGGQLGIRGGGGNGIDPGEGFYFGLDLTNLNSTAAIQITKIGVTDLNAANETGMIVSRLNPSKRIIFGNSGIPGIDYALTSGAGIIDVSSFNLYVTGGEVNDAIVSVFGNSTIPSGFRITQVELKVLTNIFNPAVITNLSHPRLLLKQGEETAIQTLIAQSPEYSSVHAYIMAQASAFLSAPTLVYSPNSSNRILETSRDAIKQIFYLSYAYRMTHNTSYLTKAESVINTVCNFPDWVTYSLDVAEMCFAVSIGYDWLYNDLSATTRQKAREKILNYAFLTQKTSAFWDMTSNWNQVCISGLTYGALAILGDGTTQMDTEAKYILNRILIKNPNAMDTYANGNYQEGAMYWSYGTTYEVLMLSALERIYGQNHEGIKRLTYTPGFLESAEYMQYVTGTSSLYFNYSDCTDKRTPLPPTLWMAKKLNNPSILSTEKELMQSGRYASDFSEDSRFLPITLIYGKDISLDNLASPQSKLWYGYGTQPVALVRTAWQGSNGKYMGVKAGTPNYSHAHMDGGSFVYDSQGLRWTTDFGKEDYDAIKAGITPPGADNDFSQNSARWNIFRISNLSHNTLSIKKTTESTWQHHKANGKAVITETYDTDAKRGAKLDLKGLIGLNNELNAIDRSIYLVNNAYLEIKDHIDNGAQPINLYWNMATTALVETLSSSKLKLTQGGKTVELEVLCSNPAVTFTLAANRSTDPVTYFPSATYERKNPGSVMVGFEATIPANQTVTFTVKLTDGAEVPPSSVEPVNYILLELPNPVTGKEGDALYYDTSELHTDASGKASIGGISTEYAWNVYGGTDIATAMNKKFYFKWAGMGTTNTTTGANYGNLLTAAGIDRSATGELGIRGGASNGIDPNEGYRLGLNTLYLPETVDMQLAKIKVNLATGNRIGTVVNRNDTSKKKTFGGPSSSANVILSSGSGFVNVEDLNIILPGGQTDDDLASVFNSGSSGNIRVTGFVFKVIYTEQPLSIQYPESTEKAMPKTGRQAIIYPNPFTETLTLQNINPAQEAANLKLYNSTGTCILDKTYKTATITLDLQQVKTGVYIIQVTNSNGITTTKKLIKQ
;
A
#
# COMPACT_ATOMS: atom_id res chain seq x y z
N MET A 1 29.91 61.21 -0.48
CA MET A 1 29.21 61.83 -1.63
C MET A 1 28.00 60.95 -1.92
N THR A 2 26.84 61.59 -1.90
CA THR A 2 25.45 61.11 -1.91
C THR A 2 25.11 60.21 -3.11
N MET A 3 24.35 59.12 -2.89
CA MET A 3 23.12 58.88 -3.66
C MET A 3 22.21 57.87 -2.94
N PHE A 4 21.10 58.41 -2.42
CA PHE A 4 19.92 57.72 -1.91
C PHE A 4 19.16 57.10 -3.10
N PHE A 5 18.81 55.82 -3.05
CA PHE A 5 17.66 55.29 -3.78
C PHE A 5 16.72 54.60 -2.78
N PHE A 6 15.53 55.17 -2.69
CA PHE A 6 14.38 54.71 -1.93
C PHE A 6 13.99 53.28 -2.34
N PHE A 7 14.05 52.32 -1.42
CA PHE A 7 13.17 51.16 -1.44
C PHE A 7 12.16 51.35 -0.31
N LEU A 8 10.95 51.76 -0.70
CA LEU A 8 9.82 51.84 0.22
C LEU A 8 9.38 50.40 0.53
N LEU A 9 9.87 49.83 1.63
CA LEU A 9 9.20 48.69 2.27
C LEU A 9 7.88 49.22 2.87
N ILE A 10 6.77 49.02 2.17
CA ILE A 10 5.45 49.05 2.82
C ILE A 10 5.19 47.66 3.35
N CYS A 11 5.67 47.39 4.57
CA CYS A 11 5.08 46.39 5.43
C CYS A 11 3.78 46.96 6.00
N THR A 12 2.65 46.62 5.39
CA THR A 12 1.34 46.67 6.05
C THR A 12 0.59 45.38 5.71
N GLY A 13 0.67 44.40 6.61
CA GLY A 13 -0.11 43.17 6.54
C GLY A 13 -1.57 43.41 6.90
N TYR A 14 -2.31 44.08 6.03
CA TYR A 14 -3.78 43.94 6.01
C TYR A 14 -4.11 42.63 5.30
N ALA A 15 -4.99 41.83 5.88
CA ALA A 15 -5.55 40.65 5.22
C ALA A 15 -6.37 41.11 4.01
N GLN A 16 -5.76 41.15 2.82
CA GLN A 16 -6.43 41.47 1.57
C GLN A 16 -7.43 40.36 1.19
N ASN A 17 -8.46 40.72 0.41
CA ASN A 17 -9.50 39.81 -0.10
C ASN A 17 -10.38 39.14 0.98
N THR A 18 -10.41 39.65 2.20
CA THR A 18 -11.25 39.14 3.29
C THR A 18 -12.56 39.93 3.40
N ILE A 19 -13.66 39.22 3.64
CA ILE A 19 -15.01 39.75 3.88
C ILE A 19 -15.52 39.14 5.19
N THR A 20 -15.87 39.98 6.15
CA THR A 20 -16.46 39.58 7.43
C THR A 20 -17.95 39.92 7.44
N LEU A 21 -18.75 38.91 7.77
CA LEU A 21 -20.19 39.01 7.92
C LEU A 21 -20.53 38.86 9.41
N THR A 22 -21.16 39.87 10.00
CA THR A 22 -21.63 39.86 11.39
C THR A 22 -23.16 39.95 11.39
N PRO A 23 -23.90 39.03 12.02
CA PRO A 23 -25.36 39.06 12.02
C PRO A 23 -25.93 40.39 12.52
N LEU A 24 -26.96 40.91 11.84
CA LEU A 24 -27.69 42.10 12.26
C LEU A 24 -29.00 41.75 12.98
N PRO A 25 -29.47 42.62 13.91
CA PRO A 25 -30.77 42.42 14.58
C PRO A 25 -31.99 42.48 13.64
N GLY A 26 -31.87 43.11 12.47
CA GLY A 26 -32.98 43.31 11.53
C GLY A 26 -33.17 42.18 10.50
N GLY A 27 -32.28 41.19 10.46
CA GLY A 27 -32.33 40.09 9.49
C GLY A 27 -33.50 39.13 9.68
N SER A 28 -33.64 38.16 8.77
CA SER A 28 -34.75 37.20 8.81
C SER A 28 -34.74 36.38 10.11
N GLU A 29 -35.91 36.26 10.75
CA GLU A 29 -36.14 35.47 11.95
C GLU A 29 -37.59 34.96 12.02
N GLY A 30 -37.82 33.83 12.69
CA GLY A 30 -39.16 33.31 12.98
C GLY A 30 -39.32 31.82 12.75
N ASP A 31 -40.44 31.27 13.24
CA ASP A 31 -40.73 29.83 13.16
C ASP A 31 -40.89 29.32 11.73
N SER A 32 -41.25 30.20 10.78
CA SER A 32 -41.42 29.87 9.37
C SER A 32 -40.18 30.17 8.50
N TRP A 33 -39.13 30.76 9.08
CA TRP A 33 -37.92 31.17 8.35
C TRP A 33 -36.81 30.18 8.64
N TYR A 34 -36.69 29.18 7.76
CA TYR A 34 -35.75 28.07 7.91
C TYR A 34 -34.42 28.28 7.16
N THR A 35 -34.45 29.06 6.08
CA THR A 35 -33.34 29.26 5.16
C THR A 35 -33.34 30.70 4.66
N ASP A 36 -32.16 31.26 4.42
CA ASP A 36 -32.00 32.58 3.81
C ASP A 36 -30.77 32.63 2.88
N ALA A 37 -30.73 33.62 2.00
CA ALA A 37 -29.66 33.88 1.04
C ALA A 37 -29.38 35.38 0.93
N SER A 38 -28.24 35.82 1.46
CA SER A 38 -27.86 37.24 1.41
C SER A 38 -26.97 37.51 0.19
N VAL A 39 -27.46 38.33 -0.76
CA VAL A 39 -26.75 38.64 -2.01
C VAL A 39 -25.84 39.86 -1.85
N LEU A 40 -24.54 39.64 -2.03
CA LEU A 40 -23.48 40.62 -1.95
C LEU A 40 -22.94 40.96 -3.35
N GLN A 41 -22.40 42.16 -3.50
CA GLN A 41 -21.74 42.64 -4.71
C GLN A 41 -20.30 43.04 -4.39
N ILE A 42 -19.39 42.74 -5.31
CA ILE A 42 -18.02 43.27 -5.33
C ILE A 42 -17.92 44.23 -6.52
N ASP A 43 -17.66 45.50 -6.28
CA ASP A 43 -17.57 46.53 -7.32
C ASP A 43 -16.25 46.49 -8.12
N ALA A 44 -16.10 47.38 -9.10
CA ALA A 44 -14.90 47.46 -9.93
C ALA A 44 -13.62 47.82 -9.15
N SER A 45 -13.78 48.48 -7.99
CA SER A 45 -12.68 48.90 -7.12
C SER A 45 -12.37 47.84 -6.04
N GLY A 46 -13.12 46.74 -6.00
CA GLY A 46 -12.97 45.68 -5.02
C GLY A 46 -13.68 45.94 -3.68
N ASN A 47 -14.59 46.92 -3.60
CA ASN A 47 -15.40 47.13 -2.40
C ASN A 47 -16.55 46.12 -2.37
N THR A 48 -16.85 45.57 -1.19
CA THR A 48 -17.96 44.63 -1.00
C THR A 48 -19.12 45.29 -0.26
N SER A 49 -20.34 45.14 -0.77
CA SER A 49 -21.58 45.63 -0.14
C SER A 49 -22.76 44.74 -0.50
N TYR A 50 -23.95 44.99 0.07
CA TYR A 50 -25.18 44.36 -0.39
C TYR A 50 -25.54 44.78 -1.82
N TYR A 51 -26.06 43.85 -2.63
CA TYR A 51 -26.53 44.16 -3.99
C TYR A 51 -27.88 44.89 -4.00
N ASN A 52 -28.69 44.76 -2.94
CA ASN A 52 -29.97 45.46 -2.73
C ASN A 52 -30.24 45.68 -1.23
N SER A 53 -29.43 46.52 -0.59
CA SER A 53 -29.49 46.75 0.86
C SER A 53 -30.85 47.27 1.32
N ASN A 54 -31.38 46.69 2.39
CA ASN A 54 -32.64 47.10 3.01
C ASN A 54 -32.64 46.82 4.54
N SER A 55 -33.73 47.15 5.24
CA SER A 55 -33.81 46.99 6.70
C SER A 55 -33.82 45.53 7.18
N SER A 56 -34.01 44.58 6.26
CA SER A 56 -34.01 43.14 6.51
C SER A 56 -32.68 42.46 6.13
N ASP A 57 -31.61 43.22 5.91
CA ASP A 57 -30.28 42.67 5.64
C ASP A 57 -29.78 41.83 6.85
N ASP A 58 -29.40 40.57 6.58
CA ASP A 58 -29.00 39.61 7.63
C ASP A 58 -27.67 39.89 8.32
N TRP A 59 -26.77 40.59 7.64
CA TRP A 59 -25.36 40.75 7.99
C TRP A 59 -24.93 42.21 7.86
N SER A 60 -24.01 42.65 8.71
CA SER A 60 -23.15 43.80 8.40
C SER A 60 -21.94 43.29 7.64
N VAL A 61 -21.52 44.00 6.59
CA VAL A 61 -20.40 43.62 5.74
C VAL A 61 -19.19 44.51 6.03
N ALA A 62 -18.10 43.91 6.49
CA ALA A 62 -16.80 44.57 6.62
C ALA A 62 -15.79 43.85 5.73
N ALA A 63 -15.25 44.52 4.71
CA ALA A 63 -14.35 43.90 3.74
C ALA A 63 -13.07 44.70 3.52
N SER A 64 -11.97 43.99 3.33
CA SER A 64 -10.76 44.54 2.69
C SER A 64 -10.97 44.62 1.17
N THR A 65 -10.12 45.38 0.47
CA THR A 65 -10.16 45.45 -0.99
C THR A 65 -9.97 44.06 -1.61
N VAL A 66 -10.94 43.66 -2.43
CA VAL A 66 -10.90 42.44 -3.24
C VAL A 66 -10.14 42.72 -4.54
N THR A 67 -9.14 41.90 -4.84
CA THR A 67 -8.28 42.03 -6.02
C THR A 67 -8.43 40.93 -7.07
N PRO A 68 -8.94 39.71 -6.78
CA PRO A 68 -9.22 38.70 -7.79
C PRO A 68 -10.20 39.21 -8.86
N THR A 69 -9.70 39.37 -10.08
CA THR A 69 -10.45 39.97 -11.20
C THR A 69 -11.71 39.18 -11.58
N GLY A 70 -11.71 37.87 -11.36
CA GLY A 70 -12.88 37.02 -11.57
C GLY A 70 -14.07 37.32 -10.65
N ALA A 71 -13.85 38.06 -9.57
CA ALA A 71 -14.88 38.48 -8.61
C ALA A 71 -15.33 39.94 -8.78
N LEU A 72 -14.59 40.78 -9.52
CA LEU A 72 -14.90 42.20 -9.67
C LEU A 72 -16.13 42.42 -10.56
N ASN A 73 -16.97 43.40 -10.20
CA ASN A 73 -18.26 43.69 -10.84
C ASN A 73 -19.23 42.51 -10.87
N LYS A 74 -19.14 41.61 -9.89
CA LYS A 74 -20.00 40.43 -9.78
C LYS A 74 -20.77 40.43 -8.46
N THR A 75 -21.79 39.59 -8.42
CA THR A 75 -22.54 39.28 -7.20
C THR A 75 -22.31 37.84 -6.79
N PHE A 76 -22.52 37.55 -5.51
CA PHE A 76 -22.57 36.19 -4.97
C PHE A 76 -23.54 36.16 -3.78
N ALA A 77 -23.98 34.98 -3.36
CA ALA A 77 -24.78 34.84 -2.15
C ALA A 77 -24.07 33.95 -1.13
N ILE A 78 -24.21 34.30 0.15
CA ILE A 78 -24.06 33.36 1.26
C ILE A 78 -25.44 32.79 1.58
N THR A 79 -25.56 31.46 1.54
CA THR A 79 -26.78 30.75 1.91
C THR A 79 -26.62 30.18 3.32
N PHE A 80 -27.68 30.18 4.12
CA PHE A 80 -27.64 29.58 5.45
C PHE A 80 -29.03 29.15 5.91
N GLY A 81 -29.10 28.21 6.85
CA GLY A 81 -30.37 27.75 7.38
C GLY A 81 -30.27 27.06 8.74
N GLY A 82 -31.37 27.12 9.49
CA GLY A 82 -31.52 26.52 10.82
C GLY A 82 -31.91 25.05 10.75
N MET A 83 -31.35 24.26 11.66
CA MET A 83 -31.53 22.81 11.76
C MET A 83 -32.10 22.46 13.13
N ALA A 84 -33.24 21.78 13.18
CA ALA A 84 -33.85 21.25 14.41
C ALA A 84 -33.21 19.91 14.81
N SER A 85 -32.73 19.17 13.82
CA SER A 85 -32.00 17.92 14.04
C SER A 85 -30.89 17.75 13.01
N VAL A 86 -29.74 17.29 13.48
CA VAL A 86 -28.53 17.04 12.69
C VAL A 86 -28.18 15.55 12.74
N ASN A 87 -27.75 15.00 11.61
CA ASN A 87 -27.27 13.64 11.54
C ASN A 87 -25.90 13.52 12.24
N THR A 88 -25.87 12.83 13.36
CA THR A 88 -24.67 12.55 14.15
C THR A 88 -24.18 11.11 14.00
N THR A 89 -24.73 10.36 13.03
CA THR A 89 -24.22 9.05 12.64
C THR A 89 -22.94 9.25 11.83
N GLU A 90 -21.82 8.66 12.28
CA GLU A 90 -20.54 8.74 11.57
C GLU A 90 -20.67 8.32 10.10
N GLY A 91 -20.10 9.13 9.21
CA GLY A 91 -20.11 8.91 7.76
C GLY A 91 -20.29 10.19 6.95
N ASN A 92 -20.52 10.04 5.63
CA ASN A 92 -20.57 11.17 4.68
C ASN A 92 -21.70 12.19 4.96
N ASP A 93 -22.79 11.73 5.59
CA ASP A 93 -23.90 12.58 5.96
C ASP A 93 -23.77 13.14 7.40
N PHE A 94 -22.65 12.90 8.10
CA PHE A 94 -22.44 13.49 9.42
C PHE A 94 -22.43 15.02 9.33
N GLY A 95 -23.21 15.68 10.19
CA GLY A 95 -23.47 17.12 10.12
C GLY A 95 -24.60 17.52 9.15
N LYS A 96 -25.28 16.57 8.50
CA LYS A 96 -26.41 16.87 7.60
C LYS A 96 -27.68 17.21 8.34
N MET A 97 -28.38 18.25 7.87
CA MET A 97 -29.72 18.57 8.34
C MET A 97 -30.67 17.39 8.10
N LEU A 98 -31.33 16.94 9.16
CA LEU A 98 -32.41 15.96 9.11
C LEU A 98 -33.78 16.64 9.10
N SER A 99 -33.93 17.72 9.88
CA SER A 99 -35.14 18.55 9.88
C SER A 99 -34.80 20.05 10.01
N PRO A 100 -35.52 20.94 9.31
CA PRO A 100 -35.31 22.39 9.41
C PRO A 100 -35.83 22.96 10.74
N ALA A 101 -35.27 24.09 11.18
CA ALA A 101 -35.74 24.87 12.32
C ALA A 101 -35.77 26.38 12.04
N GLY A 102 -36.67 27.08 12.73
CA GLY A 102 -36.77 28.53 12.63
C GLY A 102 -35.50 29.21 13.14
N ILE A 103 -35.15 30.34 12.53
CA ILE A 103 -34.00 31.17 12.92
C ILE A 103 -34.41 32.10 14.07
N ASP A 104 -33.61 32.13 15.13
CA ASP A 104 -33.74 33.08 16.25
C ASP A 104 -32.60 34.10 16.25
N ARG A 105 -32.91 35.39 16.41
CA ARG A 105 -31.91 36.47 16.52
C ARG A 105 -31.93 37.08 17.92
N ALA A 106 -30.77 37.12 18.56
CA ALA A 106 -30.60 37.87 19.81
C ALA A 106 -30.65 39.39 19.55
N ALA A 107 -30.75 40.20 20.61
CA ALA A 107 -30.81 41.66 20.50
C ALA A 107 -29.59 42.28 19.79
N GLY A 108 -28.42 41.62 19.84
CA GLY A 108 -27.22 42.02 19.10
C GLY A 108 -27.10 41.41 17.70
N GLY A 109 -28.11 40.65 17.25
CA GLY A 109 -28.17 39.97 15.96
C GLY A 109 -27.70 38.52 15.97
N GLN A 110 -27.05 38.03 17.04
CA GLN A 110 -26.45 36.69 17.09
C GLN A 110 -27.47 35.58 16.80
N LEU A 111 -27.09 34.62 15.95
CA LEU A 111 -28.00 33.60 15.43
C LEU A 111 -28.10 32.39 16.37
N GLY A 112 -29.32 32.01 16.72
CA GLY A 112 -29.69 30.79 17.42
C GLY A 112 -30.87 30.09 16.73
N ILE A 113 -31.40 29.03 17.34
CA ILE A 113 -32.48 28.22 16.79
C ILE A 113 -33.75 28.45 17.61
N ARG A 114 -34.89 28.54 16.91
CA ARG A 114 -36.20 28.75 17.53
C ARG A 114 -36.93 27.42 17.71
N GLY A 115 -37.55 27.24 18.88
CA GLY A 115 -38.40 26.09 19.20
C GLY A 115 -37.73 24.96 20.00
N GLY A 116 -36.47 25.16 20.43
CA GLY A 116 -35.68 24.25 21.24
C GLY A 116 -35.91 24.32 22.75
N GLY A 117 -34.94 23.82 23.53
CA GLY A 117 -34.90 23.96 24.99
C GLY A 117 -34.61 25.40 25.44
N GLY A 118 -33.99 26.20 24.57
CA GLY A 118 -33.90 27.64 24.62
C GLY A 118 -33.94 28.25 23.22
N ASN A 119 -33.40 29.48 23.09
CA ASN A 119 -33.28 30.19 21.81
C ASN A 119 -31.82 30.21 21.29
N GLY A 120 -30.92 29.44 21.94
CA GLY A 120 -29.54 29.24 21.51
C GLY A 120 -29.44 28.13 20.47
N ILE A 121 -28.30 27.46 20.39
CA ILE A 121 -28.11 26.24 19.61
C ILE A 121 -27.97 25.08 20.60
N ASP A 122 -29.07 24.35 20.81
CA ASP A 122 -29.14 23.22 21.73
C ASP A 122 -28.56 21.92 21.14
N PRO A 123 -28.36 20.85 21.93
CA PRO A 123 -27.96 19.54 21.43
C PRO A 123 -28.83 19.03 20.28
N GLY A 124 -28.20 18.70 19.16
CA GLY A 124 -28.89 18.23 17.95
C GLY A 124 -29.39 19.34 17.04
N GLU A 125 -29.42 20.60 17.49
CA GLU A 125 -29.76 21.77 16.67
C GLU A 125 -28.51 22.41 16.05
N GLY A 126 -28.67 23.21 15.00
CA GLY A 126 -27.54 23.95 14.43
C GLY A 126 -27.83 24.79 13.21
N PHE A 127 -26.79 25.32 12.59
CA PHE A 127 -26.82 26.04 11.31
C PHE A 127 -25.96 25.36 10.26
N TYR A 128 -26.38 25.43 9.00
CA TYR A 128 -25.48 25.20 7.86
C TYR A 128 -25.23 26.49 7.11
N PHE A 129 -24.07 26.58 6.46
CA PHE A 129 -23.69 27.70 5.58
C PHE A 129 -23.24 27.17 4.23
N GLY A 130 -23.55 27.92 3.17
CA GLY A 130 -23.22 27.65 1.78
C GLY A 130 -22.91 28.91 0.99
N LEU A 131 -22.57 28.73 -0.28
CA LEU A 131 -22.19 29.78 -1.22
C LEU A 131 -22.82 29.51 -2.60
N ASP A 132 -23.50 30.51 -3.15
CA ASP A 132 -23.90 30.56 -4.56
C ASP A 132 -22.98 31.54 -5.28
N LEU A 133 -22.09 30.99 -6.11
CA LEU A 133 -21.11 31.75 -6.89
C LEU A 133 -21.42 31.74 -8.38
N THR A 134 -22.66 31.43 -8.80
CA THR A 134 -23.06 31.32 -10.21
C THR A 134 -22.68 32.55 -11.04
N ASN A 135 -22.67 33.74 -10.43
CA ASN A 135 -22.36 35.00 -11.08
C ASN A 135 -20.86 35.37 -11.08
N LEU A 136 -20.00 34.66 -10.33
CA LEU A 136 -18.55 34.84 -10.37
C LEU A 136 -17.95 34.14 -11.59
N ASN A 137 -16.81 34.65 -12.07
CA ASN A 137 -16.02 33.93 -13.07
C ASN A 137 -15.24 32.78 -12.41
N SER A 138 -15.08 31.65 -13.10
CA SER A 138 -14.34 30.48 -12.60
C SER A 138 -12.86 30.75 -12.28
N THR A 139 -12.31 31.87 -12.72
CA THR A 139 -10.98 32.38 -12.32
C THR A 139 -10.93 32.94 -10.89
N ALA A 140 -12.06 32.99 -10.17
CA ALA A 140 -12.14 33.30 -8.74
C ALA A 140 -12.91 32.22 -7.98
N ALA A 141 -12.72 32.19 -6.66
CA ALA A 141 -13.42 31.32 -5.71
C ALA A 141 -13.66 32.08 -4.40
N ILE A 142 -14.56 31.59 -3.55
CA ILE A 142 -14.76 32.11 -2.19
C ILE A 142 -14.64 30.96 -1.19
N GLN A 143 -13.90 31.18 -0.11
CA GLN A 143 -13.68 30.23 0.98
C GLN A 143 -14.25 30.75 2.30
N ILE A 144 -14.91 29.88 3.07
CA ILE A 144 -15.22 30.14 4.49
C ILE A 144 -13.97 29.82 5.31
N THR A 145 -13.47 30.81 6.05
CA THR A 145 -12.19 30.75 6.77
C THR A 145 -12.35 30.81 8.27
N LYS A 146 -13.37 31.50 8.79
CA LYS A 146 -13.65 31.55 10.24
C LYS A 146 -15.13 31.57 10.55
N ILE A 147 -15.47 31.02 11.71
CA ILE A 147 -16.82 31.07 12.30
C ILE A 147 -16.70 31.60 13.73
N GLY A 148 -17.45 32.65 14.04
CA GLY A 148 -17.55 33.23 15.38
C GLY A 148 -18.69 32.61 16.17
N VAL A 149 -18.44 32.33 17.45
CA VAL A 149 -19.42 31.81 18.40
C VAL A 149 -19.38 32.55 19.74
N THR A 150 -20.49 32.56 20.47
CA THR A 150 -20.61 33.15 21.81
C THR A 150 -21.59 32.35 22.67
N ASP A 151 -21.68 32.70 23.95
CA ASP A 151 -22.68 32.24 24.91
C ASP A 151 -22.55 30.76 25.32
N LEU A 152 -21.35 30.18 25.24
CA LEU A 152 -21.00 28.92 25.90
C LEU A 152 -20.63 29.20 27.37
N ASN A 153 -21.62 29.49 28.21
CA ASN A 153 -21.42 29.93 29.59
C ASN A 153 -21.34 28.78 30.61
N ALA A 154 -21.82 27.58 30.27
CA ALA A 154 -21.80 26.44 31.18
C ALA A 154 -20.53 25.58 31.05
N ALA A 155 -20.19 24.85 32.13
CA ALA A 155 -18.96 24.07 32.22
C ALA A 155 -18.87 22.86 31.26
N ASN A 156 -19.99 22.45 30.63
CA ASN A 156 -20.07 21.28 29.74
C ASN A 156 -20.80 21.60 28.41
N GLU A 157 -20.91 22.88 28.06
CA GLU A 157 -21.42 23.27 26.74
C GLU A 157 -20.30 23.08 25.70
N THR A 158 -20.63 22.37 24.62
CA THR A 158 -19.77 22.17 23.48
C THR A 158 -20.57 22.34 22.21
N GLY A 159 -19.93 22.91 21.19
CA GLY A 159 -20.43 22.88 19.83
C GLY A 159 -19.43 22.21 18.91
N MET A 160 -19.88 21.94 17.69
CA MET A 160 -19.07 21.30 16.68
C MET A 160 -19.19 22.05 15.36
N ILE A 161 -18.05 22.31 14.71
CA ILE A 161 -18.00 22.74 13.31
C ILE A 161 -17.55 21.54 12.47
N VAL A 162 -18.29 21.21 11.43
CA VAL A 162 -18.04 20.06 10.55
C VAL A 162 -17.98 20.50 9.10
N SER A 163 -16.93 20.11 8.39
CA SER A 163 -16.90 20.21 6.93
C SER A 163 -17.89 19.24 6.30
N ARG A 164 -18.80 19.75 5.47
CA ARG A 164 -19.75 18.90 4.72
C ARG A 164 -19.14 18.34 3.44
N LEU A 165 -17.92 18.75 3.09
CA LEU A 165 -17.10 18.14 2.05
C LEU A 165 -16.33 16.92 2.59
N ASN A 166 -15.93 16.93 3.86
CA ASN A 166 -15.35 15.78 4.55
C ASN A 166 -15.66 15.84 6.05
N PRO A 167 -16.65 15.07 6.53
CA PRO A 167 -17.08 15.12 7.92
C PRO A 167 -16.04 14.66 8.95
N SER A 168 -14.94 14.01 8.53
CA SER A 168 -13.80 13.73 9.42
C SER A 168 -13.01 14.99 9.80
N LYS A 169 -13.09 16.06 8.99
CA LYS A 169 -12.56 17.38 9.34
C LYS A 169 -13.62 18.13 10.15
N ARG A 170 -13.44 18.08 11.47
CA ARG A 170 -14.31 18.74 12.45
C ARG A 170 -13.52 19.34 13.59
N ILE A 171 -14.09 20.35 14.23
CA ILE A 171 -13.57 20.99 15.43
C ILE A 171 -14.69 20.94 16.46
N ILE A 172 -14.42 20.27 17.59
CA ILE A 172 -15.25 20.37 18.79
C ILE A 172 -14.73 21.57 19.59
N PHE A 173 -15.58 22.54 19.87
CA PHE A 173 -15.24 23.73 20.62
C PHE A 173 -16.02 23.82 21.93
N GLY A 174 -15.41 24.44 22.94
CA GLY A 174 -16.01 24.59 24.27
C GLY A 174 -15.12 25.42 25.20
N ASN A 175 -15.54 25.56 26.45
CA ASN A 175 -14.71 26.22 27.47
C ASN A 175 -13.44 25.42 27.78
N SER A 176 -12.36 26.13 28.13
CA SER A 176 -11.09 25.50 28.52
C SER A 176 -11.28 24.50 29.68
N GLY A 177 -10.66 23.32 29.57
CA GLY A 177 -10.70 22.27 30.59
C GLY A 177 -11.75 21.17 30.40
N ILE A 178 -12.59 21.25 29.36
CA ILE A 178 -13.56 20.20 29.01
C ILE A 178 -12.83 19.04 28.28
N PRO A 179 -13.00 17.77 28.71
CA PRO A 179 -12.46 16.63 27.97
C PRO A 179 -13.07 16.49 26.58
N GLY A 180 -12.24 16.29 25.55
CA GLY A 180 -12.69 15.99 24.19
C GLY A 180 -12.99 17.19 23.28
N ILE A 181 -12.60 18.41 23.67
CA ILE A 181 -12.64 19.58 22.78
C ILE A 181 -11.30 19.75 22.02
N ASP A 182 -11.39 20.13 20.75
CA ASP A 182 -10.25 20.43 19.87
C ASP A 182 -9.87 21.92 19.92
N TYR A 183 -10.81 22.80 20.32
CA TYR A 183 -10.63 24.24 20.35
C TYR A 183 -11.21 24.87 21.63
N ALA A 184 -10.33 25.42 22.47
CA ALA A 184 -10.73 26.07 23.71
C ALA A 184 -11.11 27.55 23.47
N LEU A 185 -12.32 27.92 23.90
CA LEU A 185 -12.80 29.30 23.90
C LEU A 185 -12.43 29.99 25.21
N THR A 186 -12.10 31.29 25.11
CA THR A 186 -11.83 32.12 26.29
C THR A 186 -13.15 32.78 26.70
N SER A 187 -13.66 32.44 27.89
CA SER A 187 -14.92 32.98 28.44
C SER A 187 -16.16 32.69 27.57
N GLY A 188 -16.24 31.48 26.99
CA GLY A 188 -17.46 31.04 26.27
C GLY A 188 -17.69 31.67 24.90
N ALA A 189 -16.74 32.46 24.39
CA ALA A 189 -16.84 33.12 23.08
C ALA A 189 -15.49 33.10 22.33
N GLY A 190 -15.54 33.19 21.01
CA GLY A 190 -14.34 33.29 20.19
C GLY A 190 -14.59 33.11 18.71
N ILE A 191 -13.54 33.35 17.93
CA ILE A 191 -13.50 33.12 16.49
C ILE A 191 -12.69 31.86 16.25
N ILE A 192 -13.26 30.90 15.54
CA ILE A 192 -12.67 29.60 15.26
C ILE A 192 -12.18 29.60 13.81
N ASP A 193 -10.88 29.35 13.60
CA ASP A 193 -10.29 29.25 12.26
C ASP A 193 -10.55 27.85 11.67
N VAL A 194 -11.24 27.83 10.54
CA VAL A 194 -11.61 26.63 9.78
C VAL A 194 -10.93 26.59 8.41
N SER A 195 -9.91 27.42 8.19
CA SER A 195 -9.20 27.51 6.90
C SER A 195 -8.56 26.17 6.48
N SER A 196 -8.21 25.32 7.45
CA SER A 196 -7.67 23.96 7.23
C SER A 196 -8.71 22.98 6.66
N PHE A 197 -10.00 23.29 6.78
CA PHE A 197 -11.08 22.47 6.23
C PHE A 197 -11.21 22.63 4.71
N ASN A 198 -10.61 23.69 4.15
CA ASN A 198 -10.63 23.98 2.71
C ASN A 198 -12.07 24.14 2.15
N LEU A 199 -12.91 24.87 2.87
CA LEU A 199 -14.34 25.09 2.55
C LEU A 199 -14.52 26.17 1.48
N TYR A 200 -14.30 25.85 0.20
CA TYR A 200 -14.45 26.81 -0.89
C TYR A 200 -15.41 26.35 -1.98
N VAL A 201 -15.96 27.34 -2.70
CA VAL A 201 -16.73 27.14 -3.93
C VAL A 201 -16.04 27.93 -5.05
N THR A 202 -15.99 27.36 -6.25
CA THR A 202 -15.44 28.02 -7.45
C THR A 202 -16.51 28.89 -8.12
N GLY A 203 -16.11 30.01 -8.73
CA GLY A 203 -17.03 30.84 -9.50
C GLY A 203 -17.71 30.06 -10.62
N GLY A 204 -19.02 30.21 -10.74
CA GLY A 204 -19.90 29.43 -11.62
C GLY A 204 -20.60 28.26 -10.94
N GLU A 205 -20.23 27.91 -9.69
CA GLU A 205 -20.78 26.77 -8.96
C GLU A 205 -21.60 27.19 -7.73
N VAL A 206 -22.38 26.25 -7.19
CA VAL A 206 -23.20 26.42 -5.98
C VAL A 206 -22.97 25.27 -5.01
N ASN A 207 -22.85 25.59 -3.71
CA ASN A 207 -22.96 24.60 -2.64
C ASN A 207 -23.72 25.21 -1.46
N ASP A 208 -24.95 24.76 -1.24
CA ASP A 208 -25.86 25.35 -0.25
C ASP A 208 -25.54 25.02 1.22
N ALA A 209 -24.65 24.06 1.47
CA ALA A 209 -24.33 23.60 2.82
C ALA A 209 -22.92 23.01 2.89
N ILE A 210 -21.89 23.85 2.69
CA ILE A 210 -20.48 23.44 2.69
C ILE A 210 -19.93 23.20 4.11
N VAL A 211 -20.56 23.80 5.13
CA VAL A 211 -20.18 23.64 6.55
C VAL A 211 -21.41 23.64 7.44
N SER A 212 -21.34 22.87 8.52
CA SER A 212 -22.38 22.82 9.54
C SER A 212 -21.80 23.13 10.92
N VAL A 213 -22.55 23.86 11.74
CA VAL A 213 -22.22 24.24 13.11
C VAL A 213 -23.40 23.84 14.00
N PHE A 214 -23.20 22.95 14.96
CA PHE A 214 -24.31 22.40 15.74
C PHE A 214 -23.91 22.03 17.18
N GLY A 215 -24.91 21.92 18.06
CA GLY A 215 -24.73 21.52 19.44
C GLY A 215 -24.49 20.02 19.56
N ASN A 216 -23.38 19.64 20.21
CA ASN A 216 -23.02 18.25 20.48
C ASN A 216 -22.90 17.94 21.98
N SER A 217 -23.31 18.87 22.85
CA SER A 217 -23.34 18.68 24.29
C SER A 217 -24.43 17.69 24.72
N THR A 218 -24.33 17.17 25.95
CA THR A 218 -25.38 16.36 26.59
C THR A 218 -26.38 17.19 27.38
N ILE A 219 -26.15 18.50 27.46
CA ILE A 219 -26.97 19.50 28.15
C ILE A 219 -27.41 20.58 27.17
N PRO A 220 -28.57 21.22 27.39
CA PRO A 220 -28.98 22.42 26.65
C PRO A 220 -27.86 23.45 26.59
N SER A 221 -27.78 24.15 25.47
CA SER A 221 -26.70 25.05 25.14
C SER A 221 -27.22 26.40 24.66
N GLY A 222 -26.70 27.46 25.26
CA GLY A 222 -27.07 28.82 24.90
C GLY A 222 -26.35 29.39 23.66
N PHE A 223 -25.43 28.64 23.04
CA PHE A 223 -24.48 29.26 22.13
C PHE A 223 -25.10 29.78 20.84
N ARG A 224 -24.49 30.83 20.28
CA ARG A 224 -24.97 31.50 19.07
C ARG A 224 -23.84 31.78 18.09
N ILE A 225 -24.18 31.89 16.80
CA ILE A 225 -23.25 32.32 15.75
C ILE A 225 -23.14 33.84 15.76
N THR A 226 -21.92 34.36 15.76
CA THR A 226 -21.62 35.79 15.81
C THR A 226 -20.93 36.32 14.56
N GLN A 227 -20.33 35.45 13.75
CA GLN A 227 -19.57 35.89 12.59
C GLN A 227 -19.35 34.75 11.58
N VAL A 228 -19.27 35.09 10.30
CA VAL A 228 -18.69 34.25 9.25
C VAL A 228 -17.65 35.08 8.49
N GLU A 229 -16.41 34.59 8.39
CA GLU A 229 -15.34 35.23 7.61
C GLU A 229 -15.13 34.48 6.29
N LEU A 230 -15.26 35.20 5.18
CA LEU A 230 -15.02 34.75 3.82
C LEU A 230 -13.71 35.30 3.29
N LYS A 231 -13.07 34.54 2.39
CA LYS A 231 -11.91 34.98 1.63
C LYS A 231 -12.13 34.78 0.15
N VAL A 232 -11.95 35.83 -0.65
CA VAL A 232 -11.98 35.76 -2.11
C VAL A 232 -10.61 35.31 -2.61
N LEU A 233 -10.61 34.29 -3.44
CA LEU A 233 -9.43 33.58 -3.90
C LEU A 233 -9.25 33.73 -5.41
N THR A 234 -8.01 33.65 -5.88
CA THR A 234 -7.69 33.55 -7.32
C THR A 234 -7.50 32.08 -7.74
N ASN A 235 -8.04 31.73 -8.90
CA ASN A 235 -7.88 30.43 -9.57
C ASN A 235 -6.99 30.52 -10.83
N ILE A 236 -6.18 31.57 -10.95
CA ILE A 236 -5.19 31.71 -12.02
C ILE A 236 -3.79 31.80 -11.46
N PHE A 237 -2.84 31.23 -12.19
CA PHE A 237 -1.42 31.32 -11.83
C PHE A 237 -0.79 32.55 -12.48
N ASN A 238 0.15 33.19 -11.79
CA ASN A 238 0.89 34.34 -12.34
C ASN A 238 2.00 33.85 -13.29
N PRO A 239 1.87 34.02 -14.62
CA PRO A 239 2.86 33.51 -15.57
C PRO A 239 4.25 34.14 -15.39
N ALA A 240 4.34 35.35 -14.82
CA ALA A 240 5.61 36.03 -14.60
C ALA A 240 6.54 35.26 -13.65
N VAL A 241 5.98 34.44 -12.75
CA VAL A 241 6.79 33.59 -11.86
C VAL A 241 7.58 32.58 -12.67
N ILE A 242 6.99 31.97 -13.70
CA ILE A 242 7.67 30.99 -14.56
C ILE A 242 8.69 31.65 -15.46
N THR A 243 8.33 32.75 -16.14
CA THR A 243 9.21 33.42 -17.10
C THR A 243 10.45 34.04 -16.45
N ASN A 244 10.44 34.23 -15.13
CA ASN A 244 11.57 34.72 -14.35
C ASN A 244 12.48 33.59 -13.81
N LEU A 245 12.14 32.32 -14.05
CA LEU A 245 12.93 31.16 -13.61
C LEU A 245 13.72 30.57 -14.77
N SER A 246 14.99 30.29 -14.54
CA SER A 246 15.85 29.54 -15.45
C SER A 246 15.58 28.03 -15.38
N HIS A 247 15.90 27.33 -16.46
CA HIS A 247 15.96 25.87 -16.48
C HIS A 247 17.21 25.32 -15.76
N PRO A 248 17.14 24.13 -15.13
CA PRO A 248 15.93 23.33 -14.89
C PRO A 248 15.06 23.93 -13.77
N ARG A 249 13.74 23.95 -13.99
CA ARG A 249 12.74 24.47 -13.04
C ARG A 249 11.73 23.43 -12.54
N LEU A 250 11.64 22.26 -13.17
CA LEU A 250 10.71 21.19 -12.81
C LEU A 250 11.34 20.19 -11.82
N LEU A 251 10.64 19.90 -10.71
CA LEU A 251 10.97 18.91 -9.67
C LEU A 251 12.29 19.12 -8.91
N LEU A 252 13.42 19.12 -9.60
CA LEU A 252 14.77 19.21 -9.07
C LEU A 252 15.49 20.40 -9.72
N LYS A 253 15.69 21.48 -8.98
CA LYS A 253 16.40 22.68 -9.47
C LYS A 253 17.91 22.43 -9.55
N GLN A 254 18.62 23.31 -10.27
CA GLN A 254 20.07 23.24 -10.37
C GLN A 254 20.73 23.30 -8.98
N GLY A 255 21.61 22.34 -8.69
CA GLY A 255 22.36 22.22 -7.44
C GLY A 255 21.71 21.33 -6.38
N GLU A 256 20.41 21.02 -6.51
CA GLU A 256 19.71 20.13 -5.57
C GLU A 256 20.15 18.65 -5.71
N GLU A 257 20.92 18.29 -6.74
CA GLU A 257 21.55 16.97 -6.91
C GLU A 257 22.44 16.60 -5.72
N THR A 258 23.08 17.59 -5.08
CA THR A 258 23.95 17.39 -3.91
C THR A 258 23.20 16.74 -2.73
N ALA A 259 21.93 17.09 -2.54
CA ALA A 259 21.10 16.50 -1.49
C ALA A 259 20.76 15.03 -1.80
N ILE A 260 20.57 14.69 -3.09
CA ILE A 260 20.38 13.31 -3.53
C ILE A 260 21.67 12.49 -3.34
N GLN A 261 22.83 13.05 -3.67
CA GLN A 261 24.13 12.39 -3.43
C GLN A 261 24.34 12.10 -1.94
N THR A 262 23.97 13.05 -1.07
CA THR A 262 24.02 12.87 0.39
C THR A 262 23.10 11.75 0.85
N LEU A 263 21.86 11.72 0.36
CA LEU A 263 20.88 10.67 0.66
C LEU A 263 21.40 9.28 0.28
N ILE A 264 21.92 9.14 -0.94
CA ILE A 264 22.45 7.87 -1.48
C ILE A 264 23.65 7.39 -0.65
N ALA A 265 24.54 8.29 -0.24
CA ALA A 265 25.70 7.93 0.57
C ALA A 265 25.32 7.46 2.00
N GLN A 266 24.16 7.88 2.50
CA GLN A 266 23.73 7.62 3.88
C GLN A 266 22.70 6.48 4.00
N SER A 267 22.03 6.09 2.91
CA SER A 267 20.98 5.07 2.92
C SER A 267 21.25 3.97 1.89
N PRO A 268 21.46 2.72 2.34
CA PRO A 268 21.56 1.56 1.45
C PRO A 268 20.32 1.36 0.57
N GLU A 269 19.13 1.65 1.11
CA GLU A 269 17.87 1.60 0.38
C GLU A 269 17.89 2.52 -0.84
N TYR A 270 18.15 3.81 -0.65
CA TYR A 270 18.21 4.78 -1.75
C TYR A 270 19.41 4.55 -2.68
N SER A 271 20.53 4.04 -2.16
CA SER A 271 21.68 3.64 -2.98
C SER A 271 21.33 2.51 -3.96
N SER A 272 20.56 1.52 -3.51
CA SER A 272 20.09 0.43 -4.37
C SER A 272 19.19 0.95 -5.51
N VAL A 273 18.25 1.85 -5.18
CA VAL A 273 17.37 2.50 -6.18
C VAL A 273 18.19 3.30 -7.19
N HIS A 274 19.15 4.12 -6.72
CA HIS A 274 20.03 4.88 -7.60
C HIS A 274 20.83 3.96 -8.53
N ALA A 275 21.46 2.92 -8.00
CA ALA A 275 22.24 1.97 -8.78
C ALA A 275 21.39 1.30 -9.89
N TYR A 276 20.15 0.94 -9.57
CA TYR A 276 19.22 0.40 -10.56
C TYR A 276 18.89 1.41 -11.67
N ILE A 277 18.57 2.67 -11.32
CA ILE A 277 18.32 3.72 -12.31
C ILE A 277 19.54 3.91 -13.24
N MET A 278 20.75 3.95 -12.69
CA MET A 278 21.99 4.09 -13.46
C MET A 278 22.25 2.89 -14.39
N ALA A 279 21.95 1.67 -13.93
CA ALA A 279 22.06 0.46 -14.75
C ALA A 279 21.07 0.48 -15.92
N GLN A 280 19.81 0.87 -15.69
CA GLN A 280 18.80 1.02 -16.74
C GLN A 280 19.17 2.12 -17.74
N ALA A 281 19.63 3.28 -17.26
CA ALA A 281 20.12 4.35 -18.13
C ALA A 281 21.28 3.90 -19.02
N SER A 282 22.19 3.08 -18.48
CA SER A 282 23.29 2.48 -19.25
C SER A 282 22.77 1.51 -20.32
N ALA A 283 21.80 0.66 -19.99
CA ALA A 283 21.18 -0.26 -20.95
C ALA A 283 20.46 0.48 -22.09
N PHE A 284 19.85 1.63 -21.80
CA PHE A 284 19.19 2.46 -22.81
C PHE A 284 20.14 3.06 -23.85
N LEU A 285 21.44 3.20 -23.56
CA LEU A 285 22.41 3.66 -24.56
C LEU A 285 22.39 2.79 -25.82
N SER A 286 22.22 1.47 -25.65
CA SER A 286 22.11 0.48 -26.73
C SER A 286 20.68 0.09 -27.11
N ALA A 287 19.65 0.66 -26.47
CA ALA A 287 18.26 0.31 -26.77
C ALA A 287 17.87 0.73 -28.20
N PRO A 288 17.02 -0.06 -28.88
CA PRO A 288 16.52 0.28 -30.21
C PRO A 288 15.74 1.60 -30.19
N THR A 289 15.69 2.25 -31.35
CA THR A 289 14.91 3.47 -31.53
C THR A 289 13.42 3.18 -31.33
N LEU A 290 12.73 4.03 -30.58
CA LEU A 290 11.28 3.94 -30.41
C LEU A 290 10.57 4.08 -31.76
N VAL A 291 9.54 3.27 -31.99
CA VAL A 291 8.83 3.18 -33.27
C VAL A 291 7.41 3.72 -33.12
N TYR A 292 6.96 4.48 -34.12
CA TYR A 292 5.56 4.88 -34.23
C TYR A 292 4.72 3.68 -34.68
N SER A 293 4.03 3.03 -33.75
CA SER A 293 3.20 1.85 -34.02
C SER A 293 1.86 1.93 -33.27
N PRO A 294 0.87 2.65 -33.81
CA PRO A 294 -0.47 2.67 -33.24
C PRO A 294 -1.10 1.27 -33.26
N ASN A 295 -1.71 0.85 -32.15
CA ASN A 295 -2.45 -0.41 -32.08
C ASN A 295 -3.79 -0.32 -32.85
N SER A 296 -4.58 -1.41 -32.83
CA SER A 296 -5.90 -1.46 -33.51
C SER A 296 -6.90 -0.41 -33.04
N SER A 297 -6.71 0.16 -31.84
CA SER A 297 -7.51 1.26 -31.29
C SER A 297 -6.88 2.64 -31.53
N ASN A 298 -5.89 2.74 -32.42
CA ASN A 298 -5.11 3.94 -32.71
C ASN A 298 -4.43 4.53 -31.46
N ARG A 299 -3.82 3.66 -30.63
CA ARG A 299 -3.12 4.02 -29.38
C ARG A 299 -1.62 3.77 -29.48
N ILE A 300 -0.82 4.63 -28.87
CA ILE A 300 0.65 4.52 -28.69
C ILE A 300 1.07 4.67 -27.21
N LEU A 301 0.17 4.35 -26.27
CA LEU A 301 0.39 4.55 -24.84
C LEU A 301 1.66 3.86 -24.32
N GLU A 302 1.91 2.60 -24.71
CA GLU A 302 3.13 1.87 -24.33
C GLU A 302 4.40 2.58 -24.82
N THR A 303 4.41 3.04 -26.07
CA THR A 303 5.53 3.85 -26.61
C THR A 303 5.72 5.17 -25.85
N SER A 304 4.63 5.77 -25.38
CA SER A 304 4.68 6.99 -24.57
C SER A 304 5.30 6.73 -23.19
N ARG A 305 4.96 5.60 -22.56
CA ARG A 305 5.54 5.16 -21.29
C ARG A 305 7.03 4.81 -21.41
N ASP A 306 7.42 4.14 -22.48
CA ASP A 306 8.83 3.89 -22.80
C ASP A 306 9.61 5.21 -22.98
N ALA A 307 9.00 6.20 -23.64
CA ALA A 307 9.60 7.52 -23.79
C ALA A 307 9.81 8.21 -22.43
N ILE A 308 8.82 8.15 -21.52
CA ILE A 308 8.99 8.65 -20.14
C ILE A 308 10.16 7.95 -19.47
N LYS A 309 10.17 6.62 -19.44
CA LYS A 309 11.20 5.82 -18.75
C LYS A 309 12.59 6.13 -19.29
N GLN A 310 12.78 6.10 -20.62
CA GLN A 310 14.09 6.39 -21.21
C GLN A 310 14.53 7.84 -20.98
N ILE A 311 13.68 8.83 -21.31
CA ILE A 311 14.06 10.25 -21.19
C ILE A 311 14.32 10.62 -19.73
N PHE A 312 13.46 10.21 -18.81
CA PHE A 312 13.60 10.61 -17.40
C PHE A 312 14.85 9.97 -16.76
N TYR A 313 15.10 8.68 -17.01
CA TYR A 313 16.27 7.98 -16.47
C TYR A 313 17.58 8.52 -17.07
N LEU A 314 17.64 8.73 -18.39
CA LEU A 314 18.83 9.28 -19.03
C LEU A 314 19.09 10.73 -18.58
N SER A 315 18.04 11.54 -18.42
CA SER A 315 18.17 12.92 -17.92
C SER A 315 18.66 12.95 -16.48
N TYR A 316 18.12 12.07 -15.62
CA TYR A 316 18.60 11.89 -14.25
C TYR A 316 20.06 11.44 -14.23
N ALA A 317 20.43 10.41 -14.99
CA ALA A 317 21.80 9.88 -15.04
C ALA A 317 22.80 10.94 -15.52
N TYR A 318 22.45 11.73 -16.53
CA TYR A 318 23.27 12.87 -16.97
C TYR A 318 23.46 13.90 -15.85
N ARG A 319 22.39 14.32 -15.16
CA ARG A 319 22.50 15.30 -14.07
C ARG A 319 23.32 14.80 -12.89
N MET A 320 23.29 13.51 -12.60
CA MET A 320 24.08 12.92 -11.51
C MET A 320 25.56 12.71 -11.84
N THR A 321 25.92 12.55 -13.12
CA THR A 321 27.27 12.10 -13.54
C THR A 321 27.99 13.02 -14.50
N HIS A 322 27.28 13.92 -15.18
CA HIS A 322 27.73 14.72 -16.32
C HIS A 322 28.30 13.89 -17.49
N ASN A 323 27.98 12.58 -17.57
CA ASN A 323 28.40 11.76 -18.70
C ASN A 323 27.55 12.05 -19.93
N THR A 324 28.18 12.65 -20.95
CA THR A 324 27.52 13.13 -22.17
C THR A 324 26.87 12.02 -23.01
N SER A 325 27.24 10.74 -22.83
CA SER A 325 26.56 9.64 -23.52
C SER A 325 25.06 9.57 -23.18
N TYR A 326 24.70 9.87 -21.92
CA TYR A 326 23.31 9.90 -21.49
C TYR A 326 22.55 11.09 -22.11
N LEU A 327 23.18 12.27 -22.15
CA LEU A 327 22.64 13.46 -22.82
C LEU A 327 22.37 13.18 -24.30
N THR A 328 23.36 12.67 -25.03
CA THR A 328 23.23 12.36 -26.47
C THR A 328 22.11 11.35 -26.73
N LYS A 329 22.00 10.30 -25.91
CA LYS A 329 20.92 9.34 -26.06
C LYS A 329 19.55 9.95 -25.74
N ALA A 330 19.44 10.73 -24.66
CA ALA A 330 18.19 11.41 -24.31
C ALA A 330 17.73 12.36 -25.42
N GLU A 331 18.64 13.17 -25.96
CA GLU A 331 18.38 14.05 -27.10
C GLU A 331 17.94 13.26 -28.34
N SER A 332 18.54 12.10 -28.61
CA SER A 332 18.11 11.22 -29.70
C SER A 332 16.68 10.71 -29.48
N VAL A 333 16.31 10.29 -28.27
CA VAL A 333 14.97 9.78 -27.97
C VAL A 333 13.93 10.90 -28.09
N ILE A 334 14.22 12.10 -27.57
CA ILE A 334 13.36 13.30 -27.73
C ILE A 334 13.15 13.60 -29.22
N ASN A 335 14.22 13.63 -30.01
CA ASN A 335 14.12 13.88 -31.45
C ASN A 335 13.28 12.81 -32.16
N THR A 336 13.44 11.54 -31.80
CA THR A 336 12.66 10.43 -32.38
C THR A 336 11.16 10.63 -32.17
N VAL A 337 10.72 10.82 -30.92
CA VAL A 337 9.28 10.96 -30.63
C VAL A 337 8.70 12.27 -31.16
N CYS A 338 9.51 13.33 -31.26
CA CYS A 338 9.12 14.58 -31.92
C CYS A 338 9.12 14.48 -33.45
N ASN A 339 9.73 13.45 -34.05
CA ASN A 339 9.70 13.20 -35.50
C ASN A 339 8.54 12.28 -35.91
N PHE A 340 7.78 11.73 -34.96
CA PHE A 340 6.54 11.01 -35.26
C PHE A 340 5.55 11.93 -36.01
N PRO A 341 4.67 11.36 -36.86
CA PRO A 341 3.70 12.17 -37.60
C PRO A 341 2.79 12.97 -36.67
N ASP A 342 2.40 12.37 -35.55
CA ASP A 342 1.66 12.98 -34.44
C ASP A 342 1.93 12.16 -33.14
N TRP A 343 1.25 12.49 -32.05
CA TRP A 343 1.18 11.69 -30.82
C TRP A 343 -0.20 11.04 -30.63
N VAL A 344 -0.89 10.74 -31.73
CA VAL A 344 -2.33 10.43 -31.82
C VAL A 344 -3.22 11.52 -31.18
N THR A 345 -4.52 11.27 -31.07
CA THR A 345 -5.48 12.21 -30.45
C THR A 345 -6.04 11.72 -29.12
N TYR A 346 -5.80 10.45 -28.77
CA TYR A 346 -6.24 9.89 -27.50
C TYR A 346 -5.48 10.53 -26.32
N SER A 347 -6.23 11.06 -25.35
CA SER A 347 -5.68 12.02 -24.39
C SER A 347 -4.59 11.48 -23.47
N LEU A 348 -4.68 10.23 -23.01
CA LEU A 348 -3.66 9.63 -22.15
C LEU A 348 -2.30 9.55 -22.86
N ASP A 349 -2.30 9.06 -24.10
CA ASP A 349 -1.10 8.88 -24.93
C ASP A 349 -0.41 10.23 -25.18
N VAL A 350 -1.19 11.23 -25.57
CA VAL A 350 -0.72 12.60 -25.80
C VAL A 350 -0.16 13.22 -24.52
N ALA A 351 -0.82 13.02 -23.38
CA ALA A 351 -0.40 13.59 -22.10
C ALA A 351 0.86 12.93 -21.54
N GLU A 352 0.95 11.60 -21.58
CA GLU A 352 2.15 10.86 -21.17
C GLU A 352 3.35 11.23 -22.05
N MET A 353 3.16 11.33 -23.37
CA MET A 353 4.22 11.76 -24.30
C MET A 353 4.62 13.23 -24.07
N CYS A 354 3.65 14.11 -23.82
CA CYS A 354 3.91 15.50 -23.47
C CYS A 354 4.76 15.61 -22.20
N PHE A 355 4.44 14.83 -21.16
CA PHE A 355 5.26 14.76 -19.94
C PHE A 355 6.70 14.33 -20.27
N ALA A 356 6.88 13.26 -21.04
CA ALA A 356 8.18 12.71 -21.40
C ALA A 356 9.09 13.77 -22.06
N VAL A 357 8.57 14.47 -23.07
CA VAL A 357 9.32 15.50 -23.79
C VAL A 357 9.58 16.71 -22.88
N SER A 358 8.60 17.09 -22.04
CA SER A 358 8.71 18.26 -21.17
C SER A 358 9.76 18.11 -20.08
N ILE A 359 9.85 16.93 -19.43
CA ILE A 359 10.85 16.70 -18.40
C ILE A 359 12.26 16.67 -19.00
N GLY A 360 12.45 16.04 -20.17
CA GLY A 360 13.72 16.06 -20.88
C GLY A 360 14.13 17.46 -21.35
N TYR A 361 13.16 18.22 -21.90
CA TYR A 361 13.36 19.61 -22.31
C TYR A 361 13.85 20.49 -21.17
N ASP A 362 13.18 20.43 -20.01
CA ASP A 362 13.52 21.25 -18.85
C ASP A 362 14.85 20.83 -18.21
N TRP A 363 15.04 19.53 -17.97
CA TRP A 363 16.21 19.02 -17.26
C TRP A 363 17.50 19.12 -18.04
N LEU A 364 17.43 19.03 -19.37
CA LEU A 364 18.59 19.07 -20.27
C LEU A 364 18.71 20.38 -21.04
N TYR A 365 17.85 21.37 -20.75
CA TYR A 365 17.69 22.60 -21.55
C TYR A 365 19.01 23.24 -21.98
N ASN A 366 19.92 23.43 -21.03
CA ASN A 366 21.19 24.14 -21.24
C ASN A 366 22.14 23.41 -22.19
N ASP A 367 22.03 22.07 -22.27
CA ASP A 367 22.96 21.23 -23.01
C ASP A 367 22.35 20.59 -24.27
N LEU A 368 21.03 20.66 -24.44
CA LEU A 368 20.36 20.28 -25.69
C LEU A 368 20.79 21.19 -26.85
N SER A 369 20.73 20.67 -28.07
CA SER A 369 20.87 21.52 -29.26
C SER A 369 19.71 22.53 -29.37
N ALA A 370 19.99 23.70 -29.93
CA ALA A 370 18.95 24.71 -30.18
C ALA A 370 17.83 24.16 -31.08
N THR A 371 18.18 23.30 -32.03
CA THR A 371 17.22 22.62 -32.93
C THR A 371 16.32 21.65 -32.17
N THR A 372 16.86 20.85 -31.25
CA THR A 372 16.03 19.97 -30.43
C THR A 372 15.13 20.76 -29.49
N ARG A 373 15.63 21.82 -28.84
CA ARG A 373 14.79 22.71 -28.04
C ARG A 373 13.64 23.28 -28.88
N GLN A 374 13.92 23.76 -30.08
CA GLN A 374 12.90 24.27 -30.99
C GLN A 374 11.85 23.22 -31.35
N LYS A 375 12.30 22.03 -31.75
CA LYS A 375 11.40 20.95 -32.15
C LYS A 375 10.51 20.50 -30.98
N ALA A 376 11.07 20.34 -29.79
CA ALA A 376 10.32 19.93 -28.60
C ALA A 376 9.17 20.91 -28.28
N ARG A 377 9.43 22.21 -28.20
CA ARG A 377 8.38 23.22 -27.94
C ARG A 377 7.32 23.28 -29.05
N GLU A 378 7.73 23.11 -30.31
CA GLU A 378 6.80 23.04 -31.46
C GLU A 378 5.88 21.81 -31.37
N LYS A 379 6.38 20.65 -30.94
CA LYS A 379 5.56 19.45 -30.80
C LYS A 379 4.69 19.47 -29.55
N ILE A 380 5.16 20.03 -28.44
CA ILE A 380 4.30 20.27 -27.26
C ILE A 380 3.10 21.16 -27.64
N LEU A 381 3.32 22.23 -28.41
CA LEU A 381 2.23 23.06 -28.91
C LEU A 381 1.30 22.26 -29.86
N ASN A 382 1.86 21.73 -30.95
CA ASN A 382 1.07 21.23 -32.07
C ASN A 382 0.45 19.86 -31.83
N TYR A 383 1.14 18.97 -31.10
CA TYR A 383 0.68 17.59 -30.88
C TYR A 383 -0.05 17.43 -29.55
N ALA A 384 0.21 18.29 -28.56
CA ALA A 384 -0.48 18.24 -27.27
C ALA A 384 -1.47 19.40 -27.05
N PHE A 385 -1.02 20.65 -26.95
CA PHE A 385 -1.92 21.74 -26.54
C PHE A 385 -3.08 21.97 -27.51
N LEU A 386 -2.79 22.07 -28.81
CA LEU A 386 -3.81 22.35 -29.82
C LEU A 386 -4.76 21.18 -30.03
N THR A 387 -4.31 19.94 -29.85
CA THR A 387 -5.15 18.73 -30.04
C THR A 387 -6.03 18.44 -28.82
N GLN A 388 -5.59 18.83 -27.62
CA GLN A 388 -6.28 18.49 -26.36
C GLN A 388 -7.11 19.64 -25.76
N LYS A 389 -7.20 20.77 -26.45
CA LYS A 389 -7.83 22.01 -25.96
C LYS A 389 -9.30 21.82 -25.56
N THR A 390 -10.03 20.96 -26.26
CA THR A 390 -11.48 20.71 -26.07
C THR A 390 -11.79 19.26 -25.69
N SER A 391 -10.80 18.51 -25.21
CA SER A 391 -10.97 17.10 -24.86
C SER A 391 -11.83 16.90 -23.63
N ALA A 392 -12.58 15.81 -23.56
CA ALA A 392 -13.52 15.55 -22.48
C ALA A 392 -12.86 15.38 -21.09
N PHE A 393 -11.57 15.02 -21.01
CA PHE A 393 -10.89 14.78 -19.73
C PHE A 393 -10.89 15.99 -18.78
N TRP A 394 -11.03 17.22 -19.31
CA TRP A 394 -11.10 18.43 -18.48
C TRP A 394 -12.27 18.38 -17.49
N ASP A 395 -13.35 17.68 -17.84
CA ASP A 395 -14.58 17.62 -17.05
C ASP A 395 -14.80 16.25 -16.40
N MET A 396 -13.85 15.33 -16.53
CA MET A 396 -13.94 13.99 -15.93
C MET A 396 -13.55 14.00 -14.44
N THR A 397 -14.14 13.07 -13.69
CA THR A 397 -13.87 12.86 -12.25
C THR A 397 -12.96 11.66 -11.97
N SER A 398 -12.31 11.12 -13.00
CA SER A 398 -11.45 9.94 -12.93
C SER A 398 -9.97 10.31 -13.09
N ASN A 399 -9.11 9.28 -13.00
CA ASN A 399 -7.67 9.39 -13.29
C ASN A 399 -7.35 10.04 -14.65
N TRP A 400 -8.25 10.01 -15.64
CA TRP A 400 -8.05 10.68 -16.93
C TRP A 400 -7.76 12.16 -16.78
N ASN A 401 -8.50 12.82 -15.89
CA ASN A 401 -8.31 14.24 -15.60
C ASN A 401 -6.92 14.47 -14.99
N GLN A 402 -6.54 13.71 -13.97
CA GLN A 402 -5.25 13.85 -13.28
C GLN A 402 -4.06 13.65 -14.23
N VAL A 403 -4.07 12.55 -14.98
CA VAL A 403 -3.00 12.21 -15.93
C VAL A 403 -2.89 13.26 -17.03
N CYS A 404 -4.02 13.62 -17.65
CA CYS A 404 -4.02 14.52 -18.79
C CYS A 404 -3.68 15.95 -18.40
N ILE A 405 -4.29 16.47 -17.33
CA ILE A 405 -3.98 17.82 -16.83
C ILE A 405 -2.52 17.90 -16.37
N SER A 406 -2.01 16.89 -15.66
CA SER A 406 -0.61 16.87 -15.25
C SER A 406 0.34 16.88 -16.46
N GLY A 407 0.13 16.01 -17.46
CA GLY A 407 0.99 15.96 -18.65
C GLY A 407 1.05 17.29 -19.41
N LEU A 408 -0.10 17.93 -19.60
CA LEU A 408 -0.17 19.26 -20.24
C LEU A 408 0.42 20.36 -19.35
N THR A 409 0.26 20.25 -18.02
CA THR A 409 0.86 21.19 -17.06
C THR A 409 2.38 21.15 -17.16
N TYR A 410 2.99 19.97 -17.23
CA TYR A 410 4.43 19.84 -17.43
C TYR A 410 4.89 20.53 -18.73
N GLY A 411 4.14 20.35 -19.82
CA GLY A 411 4.40 21.09 -21.06
C GLY A 411 4.34 22.60 -20.88
N ALA A 412 3.31 23.10 -20.19
CA ALA A 412 3.08 24.54 -20.05
C ALA A 412 4.15 25.17 -19.17
N LEU A 413 4.52 24.50 -18.08
CA LEU A 413 5.62 24.91 -17.20
C LEU A 413 6.98 24.80 -17.90
N ALA A 414 7.15 23.86 -18.83
CA ALA A 414 8.40 23.69 -19.57
C ALA A 414 8.63 24.77 -20.62
N ILE A 415 7.63 25.20 -21.40
CA ILE A 415 7.87 26.04 -22.59
C ILE A 415 7.50 27.52 -22.44
N LEU A 416 6.81 27.91 -21.37
CA LEU A 416 6.32 29.28 -21.19
C LEU A 416 7.49 30.27 -21.06
N GLY A 417 7.57 31.23 -21.99
CA GLY A 417 8.65 32.22 -22.09
C GLY A 417 9.80 31.83 -23.02
N ASP A 418 9.82 30.59 -23.54
CA ASP A 418 10.93 30.05 -24.36
C ASP A 418 10.59 29.96 -25.86
N GLY A 419 9.41 30.43 -26.25
CA GLY A 419 8.80 30.18 -27.55
C GLY A 419 8.15 31.40 -28.20
N THR A 420 7.16 31.14 -29.05
CA THR A 420 6.37 32.18 -29.72
C THR A 420 5.26 32.69 -28.82
N THR A 421 4.68 33.86 -29.15
CA THR A 421 3.48 34.38 -28.48
C THR A 421 2.32 33.37 -28.44
N GLN A 422 2.20 32.52 -29.47
CA GLN A 422 1.18 31.47 -29.50
C GLN A 422 1.47 30.38 -28.46
N MET A 423 2.72 29.94 -28.33
CA MET A 423 3.12 28.97 -27.29
C MET A 423 2.80 29.50 -25.90
N ASP A 424 3.11 30.76 -25.62
CA ASP A 424 2.79 31.40 -24.35
C ASP A 424 1.28 31.51 -24.11
N THR A 425 0.51 31.81 -25.16
CA THR A 425 -0.96 31.93 -25.07
C THR A 425 -1.59 30.59 -24.71
N GLU A 426 -1.18 29.51 -25.38
CA GLU A 426 -1.70 28.17 -25.11
C GLU A 426 -1.18 27.60 -23.78
N ALA A 427 0.07 27.85 -23.40
CA ALA A 427 0.59 27.48 -22.09
C ALA A 427 -0.19 28.17 -20.94
N LYS A 428 -0.46 29.47 -21.06
CA LYS A 428 -1.31 30.21 -20.10
C LYS A 428 -2.73 29.65 -20.05
N TYR A 429 -3.29 29.25 -21.20
CA TYR A 429 -4.61 28.62 -21.26
C TYR A 429 -4.67 27.31 -20.46
N ILE A 430 -3.62 26.48 -20.55
CA ILE A 430 -3.50 25.24 -19.76
C ILE A 430 -3.40 25.58 -18.26
N LEU A 431 -2.46 26.46 -17.88
CA LEU A 431 -2.23 26.81 -16.48
C LEU A 431 -3.49 27.37 -15.79
N ASN A 432 -4.23 28.24 -16.48
CA ASN A 432 -5.45 28.85 -15.96
C ASN A 432 -6.61 27.86 -15.75
N ARG A 433 -6.52 26.64 -16.31
CA ARG A 433 -7.55 25.60 -16.12
C ARG A 433 -7.27 24.66 -14.97
N ILE A 434 -6.04 24.55 -14.49
CA ILE A 434 -5.66 23.56 -13.47
C ILE A 434 -6.55 23.73 -12.23
N LEU A 435 -6.59 24.93 -11.64
CA LEU A 435 -7.36 25.22 -10.43
C LEU A 435 -8.88 25.19 -10.63
N ILE A 436 -9.35 25.07 -11.88
CA ILE A 436 -10.76 25.05 -12.25
C ILE A 436 -11.23 23.62 -12.55
N LYS A 437 -10.39 22.83 -13.23
CA LYS A 437 -10.76 21.54 -13.83
C LYS A 437 -10.19 20.33 -13.10
N ASN A 438 -9.03 20.46 -12.45
CA ASN A 438 -8.47 19.37 -11.67
C ASN A 438 -9.29 19.02 -10.39
N PRO A 439 -9.96 19.98 -9.69
CA PRO A 439 -10.81 19.65 -8.56
C PRO A 439 -11.83 18.54 -8.84
N ASN A 440 -12.34 18.44 -10.07
CA ASN A 440 -13.30 17.40 -10.48
C ASN A 440 -12.80 15.97 -10.19
N ALA A 441 -11.50 15.70 -10.38
CA ALA A 441 -10.93 14.39 -10.12
C ALA A 441 -10.66 14.15 -8.64
N MET A 442 -10.47 15.22 -7.86
CA MET A 442 -10.10 15.11 -6.46
C MET A 442 -11.27 14.61 -5.59
N ASP A 443 -12.50 14.72 -6.07
CA ASP A 443 -13.68 14.13 -5.41
C ASP A 443 -13.61 12.60 -5.30
N THR A 444 -12.79 11.95 -6.14
CA THR A 444 -12.56 10.51 -6.09
C THR A 444 -11.83 10.05 -4.82
N TYR A 445 -11.27 10.95 -4.02
CA TYR A 445 -10.56 10.59 -2.79
C TYR A 445 -11.45 10.52 -1.55
N ALA A 446 -12.73 10.94 -1.62
CA ALA A 446 -13.68 10.94 -0.50
C ALA A 446 -13.04 11.24 0.88
N ASN A 447 -12.91 10.25 1.77
CA ASN A 447 -12.26 10.40 3.08
C ASN A 447 -10.87 9.72 3.16
N GLY A 448 -10.31 9.31 2.04
CA GLY A 448 -9.04 8.60 1.91
C GLY A 448 -9.12 7.34 1.06
N ASN A 449 -10.31 6.78 0.79
CA ASN A 449 -10.40 5.69 -0.20
C ASN A 449 -10.25 6.23 -1.62
N TYR A 450 -9.97 5.31 -2.54
CA TYR A 450 -9.98 5.59 -3.97
C TYR A 450 -10.98 4.68 -4.66
N GLN A 451 -11.98 5.28 -5.29
CA GLN A 451 -13.22 4.58 -5.62
C GLN A 451 -12.98 3.58 -6.77
N GLU A 452 -12.01 3.85 -7.65
CA GLU A 452 -11.61 2.93 -8.73
C GLU A 452 -10.64 1.82 -8.25
N GLY A 453 -10.19 1.84 -7.00
CA GLY A 453 -9.29 0.83 -6.42
C GLY A 453 -7.81 1.22 -6.37
N ALA A 454 -7.00 0.39 -5.73
CA ALA A 454 -5.60 0.67 -5.39
C ALA A 454 -4.68 0.86 -6.62
N MET A 455 -4.91 0.14 -7.72
CA MET A 455 -4.13 0.30 -8.94
C MET A 455 -4.35 1.68 -9.58
N TYR A 456 -5.60 2.11 -9.71
CA TYR A 456 -5.93 3.41 -10.29
C TYR A 456 -5.55 4.57 -9.37
N TRP A 457 -5.54 4.35 -8.06
CA TRP A 457 -4.89 5.27 -7.12
C TRP A 457 -3.43 5.49 -7.50
N SER A 458 -2.65 4.42 -7.69
CA SER A 458 -1.21 4.54 -8.05
C SER A 458 -1.03 5.36 -9.32
N TYR A 459 -1.82 5.03 -10.35
CA TYR A 459 -1.71 5.68 -11.66
C TYR A 459 -2.11 7.16 -11.62
N GLY A 460 -3.31 7.49 -11.16
CA GLY A 460 -3.81 8.88 -11.10
C GLY A 460 -3.05 9.75 -10.10
N THR A 461 -2.83 9.23 -8.88
CA THR A 461 -2.18 9.98 -7.79
C THR A 461 -0.72 10.27 -8.07
N THR A 462 -0.01 9.40 -8.80
CA THR A 462 1.39 9.70 -9.19
C THR A 462 1.45 10.97 -10.03
N TYR A 463 0.55 11.13 -11.00
CA TYR A 463 0.46 12.34 -11.83
C TYR A 463 -0.03 13.56 -11.03
N GLU A 464 -1.01 13.38 -10.14
CA GLU A 464 -1.46 14.45 -9.24
C GLU A 464 -0.30 14.99 -8.38
N VAL A 465 0.46 14.10 -7.75
CA VAL A 465 1.64 14.47 -6.94
C VAL A 465 2.74 15.12 -7.79
N LEU A 466 3.01 14.62 -9.00
CA LEU A 466 3.96 15.23 -9.93
C LEU A 466 3.56 16.68 -10.26
N MET A 467 2.29 16.89 -10.63
CA MET A 467 1.75 18.21 -10.94
C MET A 467 1.85 19.16 -9.74
N LEU A 468 1.34 18.75 -8.58
CA LEU A 468 1.36 19.58 -7.36
C LEU A 468 2.79 19.89 -6.92
N SER A 469 3.68 18.91 -6.93
CA SER A 469 5.09 19.08 -6.59
C SER A 469 5.79 20.06 -7.54
N ALA A 470 5.56 19.98 -8.85
CA ALA A 470 6.11 20.91 -9.83
C ALA A 470 5.57 22.34 -9.63
N LEU A 471 4.26 22.48 -9.43
CA LEU A 471 3.62 23.77 -9.16
C LEU A 471 4.16 24.39 -7.86
N GLU A 472 4.30 23.62 -6.78
CA GLU A 472 4.85 24.11 -5.51
C GLU A 472 6.30 24.59 -5.65
N ARG A 473 7.11 23.91 -6.45
CA ARG A 473 8.51 24.29 -6.67
C ARG A 473 8.66 25.59 -7.46
N ILE A 474 7.68 25.91 -8.32
CA ILE A 474 7.65 27.12 -9.13
C ILE A 474 7.01 28.29 -8.37
N TYR A 475 5.81 28.09 -7.84
CA TYR A 475 4.98 29.14 -7.23
C TYR A 475 5.15 29.27 -5.72
N GLY A 476 5.78 28.27 -5.07
CA GLY A 476 5.96 28.20 -3.63
C GLY A 476 4.87 27.39 -2.92
N GLN A 477 5.24 26.77 -1.80
CA GLN A 477 4.36 25.90 -1.00
C GLN A 477 3.19 26.64 -0.34
N ASN A 478 3.27 27.96 -0.22
CA ASN A 478 2.23 28.80 0.37
C ASN A 478 1.22 29.33 -0.66
N HIS A 479 1.38 29.00 -1.94
CA HIS A 479 0.43 29.42 -2.97
C HIS A 479 -0.95 28.83 -2.68
N GLU A 480 -1.95 29.70 -2.53
CA GLU A 480 -3.26 29.33 -2.02
C GLU A 480 -3.94 28.26 -2.89
N GLY A 481 -3.91 28.40 -4.22
CA GLY A 481 -4.49 27.41 -5.13
C GLY A 481 -3.86 26.02 -5.03
N ILE A 482 -2.55 25.95 -4.75
CA ILE A 482 -1.85 24.67 -4.64
C ILE A 482 -2.16 24.02 -3.30
N LYS A 483 -2.24 24.82 -2.23
CA LYS A 483 -2.73 24.34 -0.92
C LYS A 483 -4.16 23.83 -1.03
N ARG A 484 -5.04 24.51 -1.78
CA ARG A 484 -6.42 24.04 -1.97
C ARG A 484 -6.46 22.64 -2.58
N LEU A 485 -5.69 22.37 -3.62
CA LEU A 485 -5.62 21.03 -4.22
C LEU A 485 -4.91 20.02 -3.29
N THR A 486 -3.77 20.41 -2.72
CA THR A 486 -2.97 19.53 -1.84
C THR A 486 -3.72 19.10 -0.59
N TYR A 487 -4.56 19.96 -0.03
CA TYR A 487 -5.37 19.67 1.15
C TYR A 487 -6.84 19.44 0.81
N THR A 488 -7.15 19.11 -0.45
CA THR A 488 -8.45 18.56 -0.81
C THR A 488 -8.71 17.36 0.09
N PRO A 489 -9.87 17.30 0.75
CA PRO A 489 -10.12 16.23 1.70
C PRO A 489 -9.98 14.84 1.08
N GLY A 490 -9.34 13.93 1.81
CA GLY A 490 -9.10 12.55 1.39
C GLY A 490 -7.84 12.37 0.54
N PHE A 491 -7.35 13.40 -0.16
CA PHE A 491 -6.21 13.25 -1.06
C PHE A 491 -4.95 12.80 -0.32
N LEU A 492 -4.49 13.54 0.70
CA LEU A 492 -3.29 13.13 1.44
C LEU A 492 -3.56 11.89 2.29
N GLU A 493 -4.73 11.83 2.92
CA GLU A 493 -5.17 10.72 3.77
C GLU A 493 -5.20 9.38 2.99
N SER A 494 -5.38 9.42 1.68
CA SER A 494 -5.36 8.22 0.83
C SER A 494 -4.02 7.48 0.77
N ALA A 495 -2.92 8.12 1.19
CA ALA A 495 -1.66 7.40 1.36
C ALA A 495 -1.74 6.35 2.49
N GLU A 496 -2.53 6.61 3.53
CA GLU A 496 -2.81 5.63 4.59
C GLU A 496 -3.67 4.48 4.05
N TYR A 497 -4.70 4.76 3.25
CA TYR A 497 -5.49 3.74 2.57
C TYR A 497 -4.61 2.72 1.81
N MET A 498 -3.58 3.19 1.10
CA MET A 498 -2.66 2.30 0.37
C MET A 498 -1.84 1.37 1.28
N GLN A 499 -1.60 1.76 2.54
CA GLN A 499 -1.01 0.86 3.53
C GLN A 499 -2.01 -0.22 3.96
N TYR A 500 -3.25 0.16 4.26
CA TYR A 500 -4.26 -0.77 4.78
C TYR A 500 -4.85 -1.70 3.72
N VAL A 501 -4.92 -1.25 2.46
CA VAL A 501 -5.45 -2.09 1.36
C VAL A 501 -4.49 -3.21 0.99
N THR A 502 -3.24 -3.14 1.45
CA THR A 502 -2.23 -4.19 1.29
C THR A 502 -2.32 -5.17 2.46
N GLY A 503 -2.67 -6.43 2.20
CA GLY A 503 -2.78 -7.48 3.22
C GLY A 503 -1.44 -8.00 3.76
N THR A 504 -1.49 -8.91 4.73
CA THR A 504 -0.28 -9.52 5.33
C THR A 504 0.46 -10.44 4.37
N SER A 505 -0.18 -10.84 3.26
CA SER A 505 0.44 -11.59 2.16
C SER A 505 1.16 -10.70 1.13
N SER A 506 1.27 -9.39 1.41
CA SER A 506 1.75 -8.33 0.49
C SER A 506 0.97 -8.23 -0.83
N LEU A 507 -0.29 -8.66 -0.82
CA LEU A 507 -1.22 -8.49 -1.94
C LEU A 507 -2.24 -7.41 -1.59
N TYR A 508 -2.67 -6.63 -2.57
CA TYR A 508 -3.82 -5.75 -2.44
C TYR A 508 -5.10 -6.54 -2.13
N PHE A 509 -6.06 -5.91 -1.47
CA PHE A 509 -7.46 -6.21 -1.73
C PHE A 509 -7.81 -5.63 -3.09
N ASN A 510 -7.63 -6.45 -4.12
CA ASN A 510 -7.66 -6.05 -5.52
C ASN A 510 -9.09 -6.02 -6.09
N TYR A 511 -9.98 -5.32 -5.39
CA TYR A 511 -11.36 -5.11 -5.81
C TYR A 511 -11.46 -4.18 -7.02
N SER A 512 -12.60 -4.24 -7.74
CA SER A 512 -12.75 -3.55 -9.03
C SER A 512 -11.57 -3.89 -9.96
N ASP A 513 -11.22 -3.04 -10.92
CA ASP A 513 -10.00 -3.26 -11.68
C ASP A 513 -8.75 -2.96 -10.85
N CYS A 514 -8.11 -4.02 -10.39
CA CYS A 514 -6.83 -3.92 -9.70
C CYS A 514 -5.97 -5.14 -9.98
N THR A 515 -4.65 -4.94 -10.05
CA THR A 515 -3.69 -6.04 -9.96
C THR A 515 -3.61 -6.55 -8.52
N ASP A 516 -3.25 -7.80 -8.33
CA ASP A 516 -3.12 -8.42 -7.01
C ASP A 516 -1.89 -7.94 -6.22
N LYS A 517 -0.76 -7.71 -6.89
CA LYS A 517 0.52 -7.44 -6.24
C LYS A 517 0.66 -6.00 -5.76
N ARG A 518 1.16 -5.83 -4.53
CA ARG A 518 1.66 -4.55 -4.05
C ARG A 518 2.89 -4.11 -4.87
N THR A 519 2.79 -2.94 -5.50
CA THR A 519 3.89 -2.28 -6.22
C THR A 519 4.42 -1.10 -5.43
N PRO A 520 5.73 -0.79 -5.45
CA PRO A 520 6.30 0.47 -4.94
C PRO A 520 5.46 1.71 -5.27
N LEU A 521 5.33 2.63 -4.30
CA LEU A 521 4.57 3.88 -4.43
C LEU A 521 5.44 5.11 -4.10
N PRO A 522 6.39 5.49 -4.98
CA PRO A 522 7.18 6.71 -4.82
C PRO A 522 6.42 8.01 -4.44
N PRO A 523 5.19 8.31 -4.94
CA PRO A 523 4.47 9.53 -4.54
C PRO A 523 4.19 9.64 -3.04
N THR A 524 4.11 8.51 -2.32
CA THR A 524 3.85 8.51 -0.87
C THR A 524 4.96 9.21 -0.09
N LEU A 525 6.20 9.29 -0.59
CA LEU A 525 7.29 10.04 0.02
C LEU A 525 6.97 11.55 0.12
N TRP A 526 6.36 12.11 -0.93
CA TRP A 526 5.92 13.50 -0.92
C TRP A 526 4.69 13.67 -0.02
N MET A 527 3.72 12.75 -0.08
CA MET A 527 2.50 12.81 0.73
C MET A 527 2.79 12.69 2.24
N ALA A 528 3.67 11.77 2.63
CA ALA A 528 4.11 11.58 4.02
C ALA A 528 4.80 12.84 4.57
N LYS A 529 5.61 13.52 3.73
CA LYS A 529 6.18 14.83 4.08
C LYS A 529 5.10 15.89 4.31
N LYS A 530 4.08 15.94 3.45
CA LYS A 530 2.97 16.92 3.57
C LYS A 530 2.10 16.68 4.79
N LEU A 531 1.87 15.40 5.13
CA LEU A 531 1.16 15.00 6.33
C LEU A 531 2.00 15.16 7.60
N ASN A 532 3.31 15.39 7.48
CA ASN A 532 4.25 15.27 8.59
C ASN A 532 4.10 13.91 9.31
N ASN A 533 3.88 12.84 8.53
CA ASN A 533 3.63 11.50 9.04
C ASN A 533 4.46 10.44 8.30
N PRO A 534 5.73 10.21 8.70
CA PRO A 534 6.59 9.23 8.04
C PRO A 534 6.16 7.77 8.27
N SER A 535 5.26 7.47 9.23
CA SER A 535 4.77 6.10 9.46
C SER A 535 4.14 5.47 8.21
N ILE A 536 3.64 6.32 7.30
CA ILE A 536 3.04 5.91 6.03
C ILE A 536 4.05 5.18 5.11
N LEU A 537 5.35 5.36 5.36
CA LEU A 537 6.43 4.79 4.56
C LEU A 537 6.93 3.43 5.07
N SER A 538 6.32 2.85 6.11
CA SER A 538 6.79 1.56 6.66
C SER A 538 6.82 0.46 5.60
N THR A 539 5.75 0.34 4.80
CA THR A 539 5.68 -0.62 3.68
C THR A 539 6.66 -0.27 2.55
N GLU A 540 6.86 1.03 2.25
CA GLU A 540 7.83 1.43 1.22
C GLU A 540 9.25 1.05 1.62
N LYS A 541 9.61 1.23 2.89
CA LYS A 541 10.91 0.83 3.41
C LYS A 541 11.14 -0.68 3.23
N GLU A 542 10.14 -1.49 3.56
CA GLU A 542 10.21 -2.94 3.39
C GLU A 542 10.43 -3.33 1.91
N LEU A 543 9.69 -2.71 0.99
CA LEU A 543 9.84 -2.93 -0.45
C LEU A 543 11.19 -2.44 -1.00
N MET A 544 11.77 -1.37 -0.43
CA MET A 544 13.12 -0.94 -0.80
C MET A 544 14.17 -1.95 -0.32
N GLN A 545 14.04 -2.42 0.92
CA GLN A 545 14.96 -3.40 1.50
C GLN A 545 14.90 -4.76 0.80
N SER A 546 13.72 -5.15 0.31
CA SER A 546 13.54 -6.37 -0.49
C SER A 546 13.93 -6.20 -1.96
N GLY A 547 14.48 -5.04 -2.36
CA GLY A 547 14.93 -4.74 -3.71
C GLY A 547 13.82 -4.48 -4.73
N ARG A 548 12.54 -4.35 -4.33
CA ARG A 548 11.43 -4.11 -5.27
C ARG A 548 11.52 -2.76 -5.94
N TYR A 549 12.00 -1.74 -5.23
CA TYR A 549 12.32 -0.44 -5.84
C TYR A 549 13.55 -0.49 -6.79
N ALA A 550 14.33 -1.57 -6.76
CA ALA A 550 15.45 -1.82 -7.67
C ALA A 550 15.10 -2.92 -8.70
N SER A 551 13.86 -2.91 -9.17
CA SER A 551 13.33 -3.87 -10.15
C SER A 551 12.33 -3.22 -11.09
N ASP A 552 11.97 -3.89 -12.18
CA ASP A 552 10.88 -3.46 -13.07
C ASP A 552 9.53 -3.95 -12.53
N PHE A 553 9.07 -3.31 -11.46
CA PHE A 553 7.94 -3.81 -10.65
C PHE A 553 6.56 -3.60 -11.28
N SER A 554 6.41 -2.61 -12.16
CA SER A 554 5.20 -2.30 -12.92
C SER A 554 5.51 -1.18 -13.92
N GLU A 555 4.52 -0.81 -14.74
CA GLU A 555 4.57 0.38 -15.60
C GLU A 555 4.94 1.67 -14.85
N ASP A 556 4.63 1.77 -13.56
CA ASP A 556 4.93 2.96 -12.74
C ASP A 556 6.43 3.10 -12.43
N SER A 557 7.24 2.08 -12.73
CA SER A 557 8.70 2.16 -12.68
C SER A 557 9.25 3.27 -13.58
N ARG A 558 8.49 3.73 -14.59
CA ARG A 558 8.86 4.90 -15.42
C ARG A 558 9.08 6.20 -14.62
N PHE A 559 8.54 6.29 -13.40
CA PHE A 559 8.72 7.44 -12.51
C PHE A 559 9.75 7.24 -11.38
N LEU A 560 10.47 6.13 -11.36
CA LEU A 560 11.37 5.78 -10.26
C LEU A 560 12.32 6.89 -9.78
N PRO A 561 12.87 7.80 -10.63
CA PRO A 561 13.68 8.92 -10.18
C PRO A 561 13.03 9.80 -9.10
N ILE A 562 11.69 9.91 -9.06
CA ILE A 562 11.01 10.72 -8.02
C ILE A 562 11.20 10.15 -6.61
N THR A 563 11.54 8.87 -6.48
CA THR A 563 11.91 8.25 -5.21
C THR A 563 13.08 8.98 -4.54
N LEU A 564 14.08 9.37 -5.34
CA LEU A 564 15.25 10.08 -4.84
C LEU A 564 14.98 11.58 -4.65
N ILE A 565 14.17 12.17 -5.54
CA ILE A 565 13.78 13.59 -5.46
C ILE A 565 12.96 13.86 -4.19
N TYR A 566 12.04 12.97 -3.84
CA TYR A 566 11.18 13.12 -2.66
C TYR A 566 11.82 12.51 -1.41
N GLY A 567 12.56 11.41 -1.55
CA GLY A 567 13.27 10.77 -0.45
C GLY A 567 14.32 11.66 0.21
N LYS A 568 14.95 12.58 -0.51
CA LYS A 568 15.93 13.52 0.07
C LYS A 568 15.32 14.45 1.12
N ASP A 569 14.00 14.57 1.15
CA ASP A 569 13.25 15.48 1.99
C ASP A 569 12.52 14.78 3.16
N ILE A 570 12.65 13.46 3.32
CA ILE A 570 11.97 12.68 4.38
C ILE A 570 12.84 11.49 4.84
N SER A 571 12.91 11.25 6.15
CA SER A 571 13.68 10.12 6.70
C SER A 571 12.87 8.82 6.70
N LEU A 572 13.56 7.70 6.44
CA LEU A 572 13.05 6.34 6.61
C LEU A 572 13.49 5.71 7.94
N ASP A 573 14.07 6.48 8.86
CA ASP A 573 14.53 5.98 10.14
C ASP A 573 13.39 5.94 11.16
N ASN A 574 13.43 4.92 12.04
CA ASN A 574 12.50 4.78 13.17
C ASN A 574 11.01 4.85 12.79
N LEU A 575 10.64 4.32 11.61
CA LEU A 575 9.24 4.25 11.19
C LEU A 575 8.47 3.30 12.11
N ALA A 576 7.42 3.82 12.75
CA ALA A 576 6.46 2.99 13.49
C ALA A 576 5.35 2.55 12.54
N SER A 577 4.90 1.30 12.64
CA SER A 577 3.68 0.88 11.94
C SER A 577 2.44 1.55 12.57
N PRO A 578 1.40 1.85 11.79
CA PRO A 578 0.15 2.40 12.35
C PRO A 578 -0.44 1.48 13.43
N GLN A 579 -1.09 2.05 14.44
CA GLN A 579 -1.61 1.26 15.57
C GLN A 579 -3.04 0.75 15.34
N SER A 580 -3.81 1.41 14.47
CA SER A 580 -5.17 0.97 14.18
C SER A 580 -5.17 -0.37 13.45
N LYS A 581 -6.13 -1.21 13.82
CA LYS A 581 -6.34 -2.55 13.27
C LYS A 581 -7.54 -2.62 12.33
N LEU A 582 -8.35 -1.57 12.31
CA LEU A 582 -9.45 -1.36 11.38
C LEU A 582 -9.23 -0.01 10.68
N TRP A 583 -9.31 -0.03 9.35
CA TRP A 583 -9.46 1.15 8.53
C TRP A 583 -10.76 1.06 7.75
N TYR A 584 -11.45 2.17 7.58
CA TYR A 584 -12.76 2.20 6.96
C TYR A 584 -12.90 3.44 6.05
N GLY A 585 -13.30 3.20 4.80
CA GLY A 585 -13.52 4.24 3.78
C GLY A 585 -14.98 4.32 3.35
N TYR A 586 -15.53 5.54 3.22
CA TYR A 586 -16.91 5.83 2.79
C TYR A 586 -16.98 6.03 1.26
N GLY A 587 -18.02 6.69 0.74
CA GLY A 587 -18.15 7.01 -0.69
C GLY A 587 -18.91 5.97 -1.52
N THR A 588 -18.77 6.02 -2.85
CA THR A 588 -19.50 5.15 -3.79
C THR A 588 -19.06 3.68 -3.72
N GLN A 589 -17.80 3.47 -3.31
CA GLN A 589 -17.16 2.16 -3.20
C GLN A 589 -16.54 1.99 -1.80
N PRO A 590 -17.36 1.92 -0.74
CA PRO A 590 -16.87 1.84 0.63
C PRO A 590 -16.21 0.49 0.91
N VAL A 591 -15.18 0.51 1.75
CA VAL A 591 -14.41 -0.68 2.13
C VAL A 591 -14.07 -0.68 3.62
N ALA A 592 -14.00 -1.86 4.21
CA ALA A 592 -13.42 -2.08 5.54
C ALA A 592 -12.19 -2.96 5.42
N LEU A 593 -11.08 -2.52 6.01
CA LEU A 593 -9.77 -3.15 5.91
C LEU A 593 -9.31 -3.47 7.34
N VAL A 594 -9.19 -4.76 7.63
CA VAL A 594 -8.97 -5.28 8.99
C VAL A 594 -7.68 -6.06 9.04
N ARG A 595 -6.92 -5.89 10.11
CA ARG A 595 -5.71 -6.67 10.38
C ARG A 595 -5.49 -6.94 11.87
N THR A 596 -4.66 -7.94 12.17
CA THR A 596 -4.18 -8.19 13.53
C THR A 596 -2.73 -7.76 13.73
N ALA A 597 -1.94 -7.74 12.66
CA ALA A 597 -0.54 -7.31 12.61
C ALA A 597 -0.18 -6.77 11.21
N TRP A 598 0.92 -6.04 11.10
CA TRP A 598 1.37 -5.45 9.83
C TRP A 598 2.10 -6.41 8.90
N GLN A 599 2.87 -7.32 9.47
CA GLN A 599 3.65 -8.31 8.74
C GLN A 599 3.70 -9.65 9.50
N GLY A 600 4.01 -10.71 8.74
CA GLY A 600 4.47 -11.99 9.27
C GLY A 600 3.43 -13.12 9.20
N SER A 601 3.93 -14.33 9.38
CA SER A 601 3.16 -15.58 9.39
C SER A 601 2.11 -15.69 10.50
N ASN A 602 2.11 -14.77 11.47
CA ASN A 602 1.15 -14.76 12.58
C ASN A 602 0.04 -13.68 12.40
N GLY A 603 0.19 -12.79 11.41
CA GLY A 603 -0.81 -11.77 11.09
C GLY A 603 -1.98 -12.33 10.29
N LYS A 604 -3.16 -11.75 10.51
CA LYS A 604 -4.36 -11.97 9.71
C LYS A 604 -4.80 -10.66 9.09
N TYR A 605 -5.33 -10.73 7.90
CA TYR A 605 -5.89 -9.60 7.19
C TYR A 605 -7.22 -9.97 6.53
N MET A 606 -8.13 -9.00 6.47
CA MET A 606 -9.41 -9.12 5.80
C MET A 606 -9.77 -7.80 5.14
N GLY A 607 -10.02 -7.82 3.83
CA GLY A 607 -10.63 -6.71 3.11
C GLY A 607 -12.09 -7.04 2.83
N VAL A 608 -12.99 -6.07 3.01
CA VAL A 608 -14.43 -6.22 2.74
C VAL A 608 -14.91 -5.05 1.91
N LYS A 609 -15.62 -5.35 0.82
CA LYS A 609 -16.11 -4.34 -0.12
C LYS A 609 -17.63 -4.24 -0.12
N ALA A 610 -18.10 -3.01 -0.11
CA ALA A 610 -19.46 -2.61 -0.43
C ALA A 610 -19.46 -1.67 -1.66
N GLY A 611 -20.62 -1.09 -1.98
CA GLY A 611 -20.78 -0.16 -3.09
C GLY A 611 -21.62 -0.71 -4.24
N THR A 612 -21.50 -0.09 -5.40
CA THR A 612 -22.37 -0.28 -6.58
C THR A 612 -21.61 -0.80 -7.79
N PRO A 613 -22.20 -1.65 -8.65
CA PRO A 613 -21.60 -2.00 -9.93
C PRO A 613 -21.50 -0.83 -10.92
N ASN A 614 -22.35 0.20 -10.77
CA ASN A 614 -22.43 1.33 -11.69
C ASN A 614 -21.48 2.48 -11.29
N TYR A 615 -20.18 2.21 -11.35
CA TYR A 615 -19.14 3.23 -11.16
C TYR A 615 -17.87 2.83 -11.90
N SER A 616 -17.44 3.60 -12.91
CA SER A 616 -16.16 3.44 -13.64
C SER A 616 -15.63 1.99 -13.68
N HIS A 617 -14.49 1.70 -13.04
CA HIS A 617 -13.83 0.40 -13.02
C HIS A 617 -14.48 -0.68 -12.12
N ALA A 618 -15.68 -0.45 -11.60
CA ALA A 618 -16.35 -1.36 -10.68
C ALA A 618 -16.89 -2.63 -11.36
N HIS A 619 -16.95 -3.68 -10.55
CA HIS A 619 -17.51 -4.98 -10.90
C HIS A 619 -18.81 -5.22 -10.13
N MET A 620 -19.46 -6.38 -10.34
CA MET A 620 -20.55 -6.84 -9.47
C MET A 620 -20.01 -7.52 -8.20
N ASP A 621 -19.16 -6.81 -7.47
CA ASP A 621 -18.35 -7.30 -6.34
C ASP A 621 -18.85 -6.81 -4.97
N GLY A 622 -20.04 -6.21 -4.90
CA GLY A 622 -20.63 -5.77 -3.64
C GLY A 622 -20.83 -6.96 -2.69
N GLY A 623 -20.28 -6.86 -1.48
CA GLY A 623 -20.23 -7.96 -0.51
C GLY A 623 -19.01 -8.88 -0.61
N SER A 624 -18.10 -8.63 -1.56
CA SER A 624 -16.86 -9.42 -1.73
C SER A 624 -15.87 -9.17 -0.59
N PHE A 625 -15.00 -10.15 -0.37
CA PHE A 625 -13.94 -10.10 0.64
C PHE A 625 -12.68 -10.85 0.18
N VAL A 626 -11.56 -10.57 0.84
CA VAL A 626 -10.33 -11.37 0.79
C VAL A 626 -9.86 -11.69 2.21
N TYR A 627 -9.09 -12.76 2.38
CA TYR A 627 -8.59 -13.18 3.69
C TYR A 627 -7.16 -13.70 3.60
N ASP A 628 -6.30 -13.15 4.44
CA ASP A 628 -4.93 -13.62 4.65
C ASP A 628 -4.78 -14.23 6.04
N SER A 629 -4.05 -15.33 6.11
CA SER A 629 -3.65 -15.97 7.35
C SER A 629 -2.41 -16.82 7.11
N GLN A 630 -1.58 -17.01 8.14
CA GLN A 630 -0.37 -17.83 8.03
C GLN A 630 0.63 -17.33 6.97
N GLY A 631 0.60 -16.02 6.65
CA GLY A 631 1.42 -15.40 5.60
C GLY A 631 0.93 -15.64 4.17
N LEU A 632 -0.27 -16.21 3.97
CA LEU A 632 -0.82 -16.58 2.66
C LEU A 632 -2.23 -16.01 2.46
N ARG A 633 -2.57 -15.70 1.20
CA ARG A 633 -3.92 -15.32 0.74
C ARG A 633 -4.76 -16.58 0.49
N TRP A 634 -5.83 -16.78 1.28
CA TRP A 634 -6.69 -17.96 1.18
C TRP A 634 -7.92 -17.73 0.30
N THR A 635 -8.41 -16.49 0.30
CA THR A 635 -9.57 -16.06 -0.48
C THR A 635 -9.12 -15.00 -1.48
N THR A 636 -9.10 -15.32 -2.76
CA THR A 636 -8.54 -14.49 -3.84
C THR A 636 -9.65 -13.77 -4.61
N ASP A 637 -9.35 -12.60 -5.18
CA ASP A 637 -10.16 -11.96 -6.21
C ASP A 637 -9.36 -11.91 -7.52
N PHE A 638 -10.02 -12.03 -8.67
CA PHE A 638 -9.36 -12.12 -9.97
C PHE A 638 -8.92 -10.76 -10.53
N GLY A 639 -9.48 -9.65 -10.03
CA GLY A 639 -9.09 -8.30 -10.40
C GLY A 639 -9.36 -7.97 -11.88
N LYS A 640 -8.53 -7.09 -12.45
CA LYS A 640 -8.76 -6.55 -13.81
C LYS A 640 -8.67 -7.59 -14.92
N GLU A 641 -9.38 -7.32 -16.01
CA GLU A 641 -9.28 -8.09 -17.27
C GLU A 641 -8.46 -7.34 -18.34
N ASP A 642 -8.14 -8.03 -19.43
CA ASP A 642 -7.47 -7.50 -20.61
C ASP A 642 -8.43 -6.74 -21.52
N TYR A 643 -8.43 -5.41 -21.40
CA TYR A 643 -9.32 -4.54 -22.18
C TYR A 643 -9.21 -4.69 -23.69
N ASP A 644 -8.03 -4.95 -24.23
CA ASP A 644 -7.85 -5.06 -25.68
C ASP A 644 -8.48 -6.37 -26.18
N ALA A 645 -8.29 -7.47 -25.43
CA ALA A 645 -8.96 -8.74 -25.72
C ALA A 645 -10.49 -8.64 -25.58
N ILE A 646 -10.98 -7.97 -24.52
CA ILE A 646 -12.42 -7.74 -24.31
C ILE A 646 -13.01 -6.93 -25.46
N LYS A 647 -12.43 -5.77 -25.81
CA LYS A 647 -12.95 -4.90 -26.88
C LYS A 647 -12.98 -5.59 -28.24
N ALA A 648 -12.00 -6.46 -28.50
CA ALA A 648 -11.95 -7.24 -29.74
C ALA A 648 -13.00 -8.36 -29.80
N GLY A 649 -13.42 -8.91 -28.65
CA GLY A 649 -14.29 -10.10 -28.57
C GLY A 649 -15.73 -9.86 -28.11
N ILE A 650 -16.01 -8.78 -27.37
CA ILE A 650 -17.33 -8.53 -26.79
C ILE A 650 -18.36 -8.14 -27.85
N THR A 651 -19.60 -8.62 -27.68
CA THR A 651 -20.73 -8.32 -28.57
C THR A 651 -21.94 -7.85 -27.77
N PRO A 652 -22.56 -6.70 -28.13
CA PRO A 652 -22.16 -5.78 -29.20
C PRO A 652 -20.86 -5.01 -28.87
N PRO A 653 -20.12 -4.49 -29.87
CA PRO A 653 -18.94 -3.66 -29.63
C PRO A 653 -19.26 -2.47 -28.71
N GLY A 654 -18.38 -2.18 -27.76
CA GLY A 654 -18.56 -1.12 -26.77
C GLY A 654 -19.41 -1.50 -25.55
N ALA A 655 -19.99 -2.71 -25.51
CA ALA A 655 -20.75 -3.18 -24.36
C ALA A 655 -19.90 -3.31 -23.09
N ASP A 656 -18.58 -3.37 -23.19
CA ASP A 656 -17.66 -3.32 -22.06
C ASP A 656 -17.83 -2.04 -21.23
N ASN A 657 -18.33 -0.95 -21.81
CA ASN A 657 -18.59 0.31 -21.11
C ASN A 657 -20.09 0.60 -20.90
N ASP A 658 -20.96 -0.39 -21.13
CA ASP A 658 -22.40 -0.28 -20.82
C ASP A 658 -22.69 -0.89 -19.43
N PHE A 659 -23.12 -0.03 -18.49
CA PHE A 659 -23.48 -0.39 -17.12
C PHE A 659 -24.98 -0.68 -16.95
N SER A 660 -25.75 -0.76 -18.04
CA SER A 660 -27.16 -1.13 -17.98
C SER A 660 -27.35 -2.54 -17.40
N GLN A 661 -28.49 -2.79 -16.75
CA GLN A 661 -28.77 -4.04 -16.03
C GLN A 661 -28.59 -5.32 -16.88
N ASN A 662 -28.88 -5.23 -18.18
CA ASN A 662 -28.87 -6.36 -19.11
C ASN A 662 -27.67 -6.32 -20.08
N SER A 663 -26.66 -5.49 -19.79
CA SER A 663 -25.47 -5.33 -20.63
C SER A 663 -24.68 -6.63 -20.76
N ALA A 664 -24.05 -6.83 -21.93
CA ALA A 664 -23.09 -7.91 -22.13
C ALA A 664 -21.81 -7.74 -21.29
N ARG A 665 -21.56 -6.57 -20.70
CA ARG A 665 -20.50 -6.35 -19.70
C ARG A 665 -20.52 -7.41 -18.60
N TRP A 666 -21.72 -7.77 -18.14
CA TRP A 666 -21.89 -8.71 -17.02
C TRP A 666 -21.66 -10.17 -17.43
N ASN A 667 -21.47 -10.46 -18.71
CA ASN A 667 -21.01 -11.77 -19.19
C ASN A 667 -19.49 -11.94 -19.11
N ILE A 668 -18.73 -10.86 -18.84
CA ILE A 668 -17.30 -10.95 -18.57
C ILE A 668 -17.13 -11.61 -17.20
N PHE A 669 -16.44 -12.74 -17.15
CA PHE A 669 -16.36 -13.58 -15.95
C PHE A 669 -15.81 -12.81 -14.75
N ARG A 670 -14.69 -12.09 -14.90
CA ARG A 670 -14.07 -11.32 -13.81
C ARG A 670 -14.89 -10.12 -13.32
N ILE A 671 -15.90 -9.68 -14.06
CA ILE A 671 -16.75 -8.53 -13.72
C ILE A 671 -18.10 -9.00 -13.12
N SER A 672 -18.47 -10.25 -13.37
CA SER A 672 -19.70 -10.88 -12.90
C SER A 672 -19.69 -11.18 -11.40
N ASN A 673 -20.86 -11.08 -10.76
CA ASN A 673 -21.07 -11.48 -9.36
C ASN A 673 -20.78 -12.96 -9.09
N LEU A 674 -20.76 -13.82 -10.12
CA LEU A 674 -20.50 -15.25 -9.93
C LEU A 674 -19.02 -15.59 -9.74
N SER A 675 -18.10 -14.69 -10.10
CA SER A 675 -16.66 -14.90 -9.92
C SER A 675 -16.12 -14.33 -8.61
N HIS A 676 -16.80 -13.33 -8.03
CA HIS A 676 -16.41 -12.70 -6.77
C HIS A 676 -16.81 -13.51 -5.54
N ASN A 677 -16.21 -13.16 -4.39
CA ASN A 677 -16.44 -13.79 -3.10
C ASN A 677 -17.74 -13.28 -2.43
N THR A 678 -18.84 -13.29 -3.17
CA THR A 678 -20.14 -12.69 -2.80
C THR A 678 -21.31 -13.69 -2.90
N LEU A 679 -22.53 -13.19 -2.71
CA LEU A 679 -23.79 -13.93 -2.80
C LEU A 679 -24.49 -13.64 -4.13
N SER A 680 -25.17 -14.65 -4.66
CA SER A 680 -26.11 -14.51 -5.77
C SER A 680 -27.37 -15.31 -5.49
N ILE A 681 -28.52 -14.87 -6.02
CA ILE A 681 -29.78 -15.61 -5.88
C ILE A 681 -30.42 -15.88 -7.23
N LYS A 682 -31.38 -16.80 -7.23
CA LYS A 682 -32.38 -16.94 -8.28
C LYS A 682 -33.65 -17.52 -7.67
N LYS A 683 -34.81 -17.31 -8.29
CA LYS A 683 -36.01 -18.07 -7.93
C LYS A 683 -35.80 -19.54 -8.25
N THR A 684 -36.46 -20.45 -7.54
CA THR A 684 -36.39 -21.88 -7.88
C THR A 684 -36.97 -22.19 -9.27
N THR A 685 -37.72 -21.27 -9.86
CA THR A 685 -38.26 -21.33 -11.23
C THR A 685 -37.28 -20.81 -12.31
N GLU A 686 -36.18 -20.18 -11.92
CA GLU A 686 -35.19 -19.58 -12.83
C GLU A 686 -34.04 -20.57 -13.10
N SER A 687 -33.58 -20.61 -14.36
CA SER A 687 -32.45 -21.45 -14.76
C SER A 687 -31.11 -20.75 -14.52
N THR A 688 -31.03 -19.43 -14.71
CA THR A 688 -29.81 -18.62 -14.57
C THR A 688 -29.78 -17.88 -13.23
N TRP A 689 -28.56 -17.64 -12.71
CA TRP A 689 -28.37 -16.77 -11.54
C TRP A 689 -28.63 -15.33 -11.91
N GLN A 690 -29.22 -14.56 -10.99
CA GLN A 690 -29.43 -13.14 -11.20
C GLN A 690 -28.10 -12.39 -11.09
N HIS A 691 -27.91 -11.41 -11.96
CA HIS A 691 -26.92 -10.37 -11.74
C HIS A 691 -27.31 -9.51 -10.54
N HIS A 692 -26.30 -8.91 -9.90
CA HIS A 692 -26.57 -7.82 -8.96
C HIS A 692 -27.30 -6.66 -9.66
N LYS A 693 -28.05 -5.87 -8.90
CA LYS A 693 -28.68 -4.64 -9.40
C LYS A 693 -27.58 -3.68 -9.83
N ALA A 694 -27.50 -3.36 -11.11
CA ALA A 694 -26.44 -2.49 -11.63
C ALA A 694 -26.47 -1.10 -10.97
N ASN A 695 -27.66 -0.53 -10.76
CA ASN A 695 -27.86 0.72 -10.03
C ASN A 695 -28.09 0.53 -8.52
N GLY A 696 -28.00 -0.70 -8.03
CA GLY A 696 -28.10 -1.04 -6.61
C GLY A 696 -26.77 -0.83 -5.90
N LYS A 697 -26.78 -0.93 -4.57
CA LYS A 697 -25.56 -0.84 -3.76
C LYS A 697 -25.63 -1.70 -2.49
N ALA A 698 -24.50 -2.28 -2.13
CA ALA A 698 -24.24 -2.76 -0.78
C ALA A 698 -23.80 -1.59 0.10
N VAL A 699 -24.23 -1.55 1.36
CA VAL A 699 -23.89 -0.48 2.31
C VAL A 699 -23.28 -1.09 3.57
N ILE A 700 -22.15 -0.57 4.03
CA ILE A 700 -21.62 -0.93 5.35
C ILE A 700 -22.45 -0.19 6.41
N THR A 701 -23.20 -0.94 7.21
CA THR A 701 -24.13 -0.40 8.22
C THR A 701 -23.53 -0.38 9.61
N GLU A 702 -22.57 -1.26 9.91
CA GLU A 702 -21.87 -1.31 11.19
C GLU A 702 -20.40 -1.73 10.99
N THR A 703 -19.51 -1.21 11.82
CA THR A 703 -18.13 -1.70 11.96
C THR A 703 -17.89 -2.21 13.38
N TYR A 704 -16.96 -3.15 13.53
CA TYR A 704 -16.56 -3.72 14.80
C TYR A 704 -15.05 -3.55 14.97
N ASP A 705 -14.59 -3.01 16.10
CA ASP A 705 -13.16 -2.84 16.39
C ASP A 705 -12.81 -3.24 17.83
N THR A 706 -12.94 -4.53 18.12
CA THR A 706 -12.46 -5.13 19.37
C THR A 706 -11.71 -6.42 19.06
N ASP A 707 -10.84 -6.86 19.96
CA ASP A 707 -10.15 -8.14 19.77
C ASP A 707 -11.13 -9.33 19.68
N ALA A 708 -12.25 -9.26 20.41
CA ALA A 708 -13.29 -10.28 20.37
C ALA A 708 -14.02 -10.34 19.01
N LYS A 709 -14.23 -9.18 18.38
CA LYS A 709 -14.95 -9.03 17.12
C LYS A 709 -14.44 -7.81 16.36
N ARG A 710 -13.76 -8.02 15.22
CA ARG A 710 -13.25 -6.95 14.35
C ARG A 710 -13.64 -7.16 12.89
N GLY A 711 -14.36 -6.22 12.27
CA GLY A 711 -14.92 -6.39 10.92
C GLY A 711 -16.02 -5.41 10.57
N ALA A 712 -16.93 -5.83 9.68
CA ALA A 712 -18.04 -5.01 9.21
C ALA A 712 -19.32 -5.82 8.99
N LYS A 713 -20.45 -5.11 8.98
CA LYS A 713 -21.78 -5.61 8.56
C LYS A 713 -22.26 -4.82 7.36
N LEU A 714 -22.82 -5.53 6.39
CA LEU A 714 -23.27 -5.02 5.12
C LEU A 714 -24.76 -5.31 4.95
N ASP A 715 -25.53 -4.31 4.57
CA ASP A 715 -26.86 -4.48 3.98
C ASP A 715 -26.69 -4.68 2.47
N LEU A 716 -27.18 -5.82 1.97
CA LEU A 716 -27.12 -6.22 0.56
C LEU A 716 -28.49 -6.10 -0.15
N LYS A 717 -29.56 -5.71 0.56
CA LYS A 717 -30.94 -5.70 0.00
C LYS A 717 -31.08 -4.71 -1.16
N GLY A 718 -30.36 -3.60 -1.10
CA GLY A 718 -30.28 -2.63 -2.20
C GLY A 718 -29.61 -3.18 -3.46
N LEU A 719 -28.82 -4.25 -3.34
CA LEU A 719 -28.00 -4.83 -4.41
C LEU A 719 -28.57 -6.14 -4.96
N ILE A 720 -29.14 -6.99 -4.10
CA ILE A 720 -29.58 -8.35 -4.43
C ILE A 720 -31.12 -8.43 -4.46
N GLY A 721 -31.68 -9.23 -5.38
CA GLY A 721 -33.12 -9.45 -5.50
C GLY A 721 -33.77 -8.56 -6.55
N LEU A 722 -33.54 -8.88 -7.84
CA LEU A 722 -34.05 -8.11 -8.98
C LEU A 722 -35.58 -8.05 -9.01
N ASN A 723 -36.26 -9.03 -8.42
CA ASN A 723 -37.73 -9.10 -8.40
C ASN A 723 -38.31 -9.01 -6.99
N ASN A 724 -37.62 -8.32 -6.07
CA ASN A 724 -38.04 -8.11 -4.68
C ASN A 724 -38.33 -9.42 -3.91
N GLU A 725 -37.49 -10.44 -4.12
CA GLU A 725 -37.61 -11.75 -3.49
C GLU A 725 -37.23 -11.75 -1.99
N LEU A 726 -36.57 -10.70 -1.52
CA LEU A 726 -35.92 -10.63 -0.21
C LEU A 726 -36.54 -9.53 0.67
N ASN A 727 -36.88 -9.89 1.90
CA ASN A 727 -37.26 -8.94 2.95
C ASN A 727 -36.01 -8.36 3.62
N ALA A 728 -34.97 -9.17 3.81
CA ALA A 728 -33.67 -8.76 4.33
C ALA A 728 -32.56 -9.67 3.79
N ILE A 729 -31.37 -9.10 3.57
CA ILE A 729 -30.15 -9.84 3.29
C ILE A 729 -28.96 -9.05 3.83
N ASP A 730 -28.39 -9.54 4.92
CA ASP A 730 -27.27 -8.92 5.60
C ASP A 730 -26.08 -9.87 5.62
N ARG A 731 -24.88 -9.31 5.44
CA ARG A 731 -23.62 -10.04 5.54
C ARG A 731 -22.76 -9.40 6.62
N SER A 732 -22.45 -10.14 7.67
CA SER A 732 -21.42 -9.75 8.65
C SER A 732 -20.14 -10.54 8.40
N ILE A 733 -19.01 -9.84 8.26
CA ILE A 733 -17.70 -10.45 8.02
C ILE A 733 -16.74 -9.90 9.06
N TYR A 734 -16.17 -10.76 9.91
CA TYR A 734 -15.28 -10.31 10.99
C TYR A 734 -14.31 -11.40 11.46
N LEU A 735 -13.20 -10.97 12.04
CA LEU A 735 -12.31 -11.81 12.83
C LEU A 735 -12.88 -11.99 14.24
N VAL A 736 -12.90 -13.24 14.70
CA VAL A 736 -13.29 -13.60 16.07
C VAL A 736 -12.05 -13.84 16.91
N ASN A 737 -11.94 -13.14 18.06
CA ASN A 737 -10.81 -13.27 19.00
C ASN A 737 -9.42 -13.13 18.33
N ASN A 738 -9.32 -12.35 17.25
CA ASN A 738 -8.14 -12.28 16.37
C ASN A 738 -7.64 -13.64 15.81
N ALA A 739 -8.46 -14.69 15.83
CA ALA A 739 -8.03 -16.08 15.60
C ALA A 739 -8.52 -16.68 14.28
N TYR A 740 -9.75 -16.42 13.87
CA TYR A 740 -10.33 -17.00 12.66
C TYR A 740 -11.34 -16.05 12.03
N LEU A 741 -11.61 -16.24 10.73
CA LEU A 741 -12.61 -15.49 10.00
C LEU A 741 -13.98 -16.14 10.15
N GLU A 742 -15.00 -15.34 10.45
CA GLU A 742 -16.40 -15.74 10.47
C GLU A 742 -17.23 -14.83 9.55
N ILE A 743 -18.01 -15.45 8.66
CA ILE A 743 -18.97 -14.79 7.79
C ILE A 743 -20.37 -15.26 8.19
N LYS A 744 -21.27 -14.33 8.48
CA LYS A 744 -22.68 -14.59 8.76
C LYS A 744 -23.54 -13.92 7.71
N ASP A 745 -24.16 -14.73 6.88
CA ASP A 745 -25.13 -14.31 5.87
C ASP A 745 -26.53 -14.57 6.42
N HIS A 746 -27.24 -13.52 6.82
CA HIS A 746 -28.63 -13.55 7.27
C HIS A 746 -29.55 -13.25 6.09
N ILE A 747 -30.50 -14.14 5.82
CA ILE A 747 -31.47 -14.01 4.73
C ILE A 747 -32.88 -14.22 5.27
N ASP A 748 -33.75 -13.28 4.96
CA ASP A 748 -35.20 -13.40 5.09
C ASP A 748 -35.78 -13.35 3.67
N ASN A 749 -36.16 -14.52 3.15
CA ASN A 749 -36.79 -14.59 1.84
C ASN A 749 -38.32 -14.42 1.98
N GLY A 750 -38.89 -13.66 1.06
CA GLY A 750 -40.32 -13.40 1.05
C GLY A 750 -41.14 -14.61 0.60
N ALA A 751 -42.30 -14.32 0.00
CA ALA A 751 -43.25 -15.34 -0.42
C ALA A 751 -42.75 -16.27 -1.55
N GLN A 752 -41.56 -16.02 -2.11
CA GLN A 752 -40.99 -16.80 -3.20
C GLN A 752 -39.86 -17.70 -2.70
N PRO A 753 -39.86 -19.00 -3.04
CA PRO A 753 -38.70 -19.85 -2.79
C PRO A 753 -37.54 -19.44 -3.70
N ILE A 754 -36.33 -19.45 -3.14
CA ILE A 754 -35.11 -19.06 -3.84
C ILE A 754 -34.02 -20.11 -3.71
N ASN A 755 -33.10 -20.12 -4.66
CA ASN A 755 -31.78 -20.72 -4.50
C ASN A 755 -30.76 -19.62 -4.20
N LEU A 756 -29.82 -19.92 -3.31
CA LEU A 756 -28.67 -19.09 -2.95
C LEU A 756 -27.40 -19.73 -3.49
N TYR A 757 -26.55 -18.91 -4.11
CA TYR A 757 -25.20 -19.25 -4.53
C TYR A 757 -24.21 -18.48 -3.65
N TRP A 758 -23.48 -19.21 -2.82
CA TRP A 758 -22.37 -18.69 -2.03
C TRP A 758 -21.06 -19.17 -2.65
N ASN A 759 -20.11 -18.27 -2.86
CA ASN A 759 -18.87 -18.63 -3.53
C ASN A 759 -17.64 -17.89 -2.99
N MET A 760 -16.50 -18.56 -3.14
CA MET A 760 -15.17 -18.09 -2.78
C MET A 760 -14.12 -18.65 -3.75
N ALA A 761 -13.31 -17.81 -4.39
CA ALA A 761 -12.17 -18.24 -5.19
C ALA A 761 -10.93 -18.50 -4.32
N THR A 762 -10.17 -19.54 -4.67
CA THR A 762 -8.91 -19.89 -3.99
C THR A 762 -7.92 -20.52 -4.96
N THR A 763 -6.63 -20.36 -4.66
CA THR A 763 -5.53 -21.06 -5.34
C THR A 763 -5.04 -22.29 -4.56
N ALA A 764 -5.66 -22.58 -3.41
CA ALA A 764 -5.30 -23.73 -2.60
C ALA A 764 -5.77 -25.06 -3.23
N LEU A 765 -5.09 -26.15 -2.89
CA LEU A 765 -5.60 -27.49 -3.10
C LEU A 765 -6.79 -27.72 -2.17
N VAL A 766 -7.88 -28.27 -2.70
CA VAL A 766 -9.14 -28.46 -1.97
C VAL A 766 -9.40 -29.95 -1.72
N GLU A 767 -9.68 -30.29 -0.47
CA GLU A 767 -10.09 -31.62 -0.04
C GLU A 767 -11.44 -31.53 0.68
N THR A 768 -12.42 -32.35 0.29
CA THR A 768 -13.71 -32.43 0.99
C THR A 768 -13.60 -33.32 2.22
N LEU A 769 -13.75 -32.75 3.42
CA LEU A 769 -13.69 -33.49 4.69
C LEU A 769 -15.05 -34.06 5.10
N SER A 770 -16.14 -33.34 4.79
CA SER A 770 -17.52 -33.79 5.06
C SER A 770 -18.52 -33.02 4.19
N SER A 771 -19.82 -33.25 4.37
CA SER A 771 -20.89 -32.48 3.71
C SER A 771 -20.93 -30.99 4.08
N SER A 772 -20.18 -30.56 5.10
CA SER A 772 -20.12 -29.18 5.59
C SER A 772 -18.70 -28.63 5.80
N LYS A 773 -17.66 -29.41 5.45
CA LYS A 773 -16.25 -29.02 5.66
C LYS A 773 -15.35 -29.28 4.46
N LEU A 774 -14.52 -28.28 4.14
CA LEU A 774 -13.41 -28.39 3.19
C LEU A 774 -12.08 -28.09 3.89
N LYS A 775 -11.01 -28.74 3.45
CA LYS A 775 -9.63 -28.42 3.81
C LYS A 775 -8.94 -27.78 2.61
N LEU A 776 -8.34 -26.63 2.83
CA LEU A 776 -7.54 -25.89 1.88
C LEU A 776 -6.06 -26.06 2.24
N THR A 777 -5.22 -26.41 1.27
CA THR A 777 -3.77 -26.57 1.48
C THR A 777 -2.98 -25.78 0.46
N GLN A 778 -2.06 -24.92 0.92
CA GLN A 778 -1.08 -24.23 0.09
C GLN A 778 0.10 -23.76 0.93
N GLY A 779 1.29 -23.63 0.32
CA GLY A 779 2.46 -23.07 0.99
C GLY A 779 2.88 -23.82 2.28
N GLY A 780 2.63 -25.13 2.34
CA GLY A 780 2.89 -25.93 3.55
C GLY A 780 1.93 -25.65 4.72
N LYS A 781 0.90 -24.82 4.52
CA LYS A 781 -0.10 -24.47 5.52
C LYS A 781 -1.47 -25.03 5.15
N THR A 782 -2.38 -25.07 6.12
CA THR A 782 -3.76 -25.50 5.90
C THR A 782 -4.78 -24.57 6.57
N VAL A 783 -5.97 -24.48 5.97
CA VAL A 783 -7.17 -23.82 6.53
C VAL A 783 -8.36 -24.75 6.37
N GLU A 784 -9.20 -24.85 7.40
CA GLU A 784 -10.49 -25.53 7.34
C GLU A 784 -11.61 -24.51 7.12
N LEU A 785 -12.43 -24.75 6.09
CA LEU A 785 -13.67 -24.03 5.82
C LEU A 785 -14.85 -24.87 6.31
N GLU A 786 -15.66 -24.35 7.23
CA GLU A 786 -16.86 -24.98 7.77
C GLU A 786 -18.11 -24.14 7.47
N VAL A 787 -19.20 -24.79 7.03
CA VAL A 787 -20.50 -24.14 6.77
C VAL A 787 -21.56 -24.67 7.73
N LEU A 788 -22.22 -23.77 8.45
CA LEU A 788 -23.33 -24.07 9.36
C LEU A 788 -24.60 -23.37 8.89
N CYS A 789 -25.74 -24.07 8.93
CA CYS A 789 -27.06 -23.52 8.62
C CYS A 789 -27.88 -23.44 9.91
N SER A 790 -28.45 -22.27 10.21
CA SER A 790 -29.27 -22.07 11.41
C SER A 790 -30.68 -22.66 11.30
N ASN A 791 -31.14 -22.97 10.09
CA ASN A 791 -32.51 -23.40 9.83
C ASN A 791 -32.53 -24.84 9.25
N PRO A 792 -33.07 -25.83 9.99
CA PRO A 792 -33.11 -27.22 9.53
C PRO A 792 -34.04 -27.46 8.33
N ALA A 793 -34.94 -26.52 8.01
CA ALA A 793 -35.79 -26.58 6.82
C ALA A 793 -35.04 -26.19 5.53
N VAL A 794 -33.81 -25.67 5.64
CA VAL A 794 -32.98 -25.24 4.52
C VAL A 794 -31.85 -26.25 4.32
N THR A 795 -31.78 -26.82 3.12
CA THR A 795 -30.70 -27.73 2.72
C THR A 795 -29.66 -27.00 1.87
N PHE A 796 -28.39 -27.34 2.05
CA PHE A 796 -27.30 -26.85 1.20
C PHE A 796 -26.38 -27.99 0.75
N THR A 797 -25.70 -27.78 -0.36
CA THR A 797 -24.71 -28.69 -0.93
C THR A 797 -23.40 -27.94 -1.13
N LEU A 798 -22.32 -28.46 -0.54
CA LEU A 798 -20.98 -27.91 -0.77
C LEU A 798 -20.52 -28.09 -2.22
N ALA A 799 -19.83 -27.09 -2.72
CA ALA A 799 -19.09 -27.13 -3.96
C ALA A 799 -17.59 -26.97 -3.65
N ALA A 800 -16.78 -27.95 -4.04
CA ALA A 800 -15.34 -27.97 -3.76
C ALA A 800 -14.46 -27.68 -4.99
N ASN A 801 -15.05 -27.61 -6.18
CA ASN A 801 -14.29 -27.48 -7.44
C ASN A 801 -15.17 -26.90 -8.57
N ARG A 802 -15.69 -25.69 -8.38
CA ARG A 802 -16.32 -24.95 -9.49
C ARG A 802 -15.23 -24.39 -10.41
N SER A 803 -15.46 -24.51 -11.71
CA SER A 803 -14.54 -24.01 -12.74
C SER A 803 -14.40 -22.49 -12.68
N THR A 804 -13.17 -22.01 -12.84
CA THR A 804 -12.82 -20.59 -12.99
C THR A 804 -12.49 -20.24 -14.45
N ASP A 805 -12.74 -21.16 -15.39
CA ASP A 805 -12.58 -20.89 -16.82
C ASP A 805 -13.78 -20.07 -17.33
N PRO A 806 -13.56 -18.86 -17.89
CA PRO A 806 -14.63 -17.99 -18.37
C PRO A 806 -15.64 -18.68 -19.30
N VAL A 807 -15.20 -19.64 -20.13
CA VAL A 807 -16.11 -20.35 -21.05
C VAL A 807 -17.10 -21.29 -20.34
N THR A 808 -16.85 -21.62 -19.07
CA THR A 808 -17.81 -22.38 -18.26
C THR A 808 -18.97 -21.48 -17.80
N TYR A 809 -18.67 -20.20 -17.56
CA TYR A 809 -19.66 -19.19 -17.20
C TYR A 809 -20.42 -18.69 -18.43
N PHE A 810 -19.70 -18.33 -19.49
CA PHE A 810 -20.26 -17.84 -20.74
C PHE A 810 -19.54 -18.48 -21.93
N PRO A 811 -20.12 -19.48 -22.62
CA PRO A 811 -19.42 -20.27 -23.65
C PRO A 811 -18.76 -19.48 -24.79
N SER A 812 -19.27 -18.29 -25.11
CA SER A 812 -18.71 -17.42 -26.15
C SER A 812 -17.51 -16.58 -25.66
N ALA A 813 -17.13 -16.66 -24.38
CA ALA A 813 -16.02 -15.92 -23.76
C ALA A 813 -14.62 -16.50 -24.10
N THR A 814 -14.39 -16.96 -25.32
CA THR A 814 -13.10 -17.57 -25.71
C THR A 814 -11.94 -16.57 -25.78
N TYR A 815 -12.26 -15.28 -25.77
CA TYR A 815 -11.32 -14.15 -25.75
C TYR A 815 -10.89 -13.75 -24.33
N GLU A 816 -11.56 -14.22 -23.29
CA GLU A 816 -11.22 -13.89 -21.90
C GLU A 816 -10.02 -14.69 -21.40
N ARG A 817 -9.24 -14.06 -20.51
CA ARG A 817 -8.07 -14.70 -19.91
C ARG A 817 -8.50 -15.77 -18.89
N LYS A 818 -7.99 -16.99 -19.07
CA LYS A 818 -8.19 -18.09 -18.12
C LYS A 818 -7.59 -17.80 -16.74
N ASN A 819 -8.09 -18.50 -15.72
CA ASN A 819 -7.63 -18.40 -14.33
C ASN A 819 -6.93 -19.70 -13.88
N PRO A 820 -5.76 -20.05 -14.45
CA PRO A 820 -5.09 -21.31 -14.14
C PRO A 820 -4.70 -21.40 -12.66
N GLY A 821 -4.71 -22.62 -12.12
CA GLY A 821 -4.31 -22.88 -10.73
C GLY A 821 -5.29 -22.33 -9.68
N SER A 822 -6.50 -21.95 -10.08
CA SER A 822 -7.56 -21.51 -9.16
C SER A 822 -8.81 -22.37 -9.30
N VAL A 823 -9.58 -22.44 -8.22
CA VAL A 823 -10.89 -23.07 -8.17
C VAL A 823 -11.85 -22.21 -7.35
N MET A 824 -13.14 -22.41 -7.56
CA MET A 824 -14.19 -21.78 -6.76
C MET A 824 -14.83 -22.80 -5.82
N VAL A 825 -14.86 -22.48 -4.53
CA VAL A 825 -15.48 -23.28 -3.46
C VAL A 825 -16.67 -22.55 -2.87
N GLY A 826 -17.57 -23.26 -2.20
CA GLY A 826 -18.72 -22.64 -1.55
C GLY A 826 -19.87 -23.61 -1.36
N PHE A 827 -21.11 -23.12 -1.49
CA PHE A 827 -22.29 -23.96 -1.47
C PHE A 827 -23.44 -23.37 -2.29
N GLU A 828 -24.40 -24.22 -2.62
CA GLU A 828 -25.72 -23.81 -3.07
C GLU A 828 -26.75 -24.23 -2.03
N ALA A 829 -27.72 -23.37 -1.74
CA ALA A 829 -28.79 -23.67 -0.80
C ALA A 829 -30.16 -23.40 -1.42
N THR A 830 -31.13 -24.26 -1.13
CA THR A 830 -32.53 -24.05 -1.49
C THR A 830 -33.29 -23.58 -0.27
N ILE A 831 -33.82 -22.36 -0.33
CA ILE A 831 -34.54 -21.70 0.75
C ILE A 831 -36.03 -21.69 0.39
N PRO A 832 -36.89 -22.46 1.10
CA PRO A 832 -38.34 -22.43 0.92
C PRO A 832 -38.91 -21.03 1.16
N ALA A 833 -40.12 -20.74 0.65
CA ALA A 833 -40.77 -19.45 0.89
C ALA A 833 -40.97 -19.14 2.39
N ASN A 834 -40.91 -17.85 2.74
CA ASN A 834 -41.13 -17.32 4.08
C ASN A 834 -40.21 -17.96 5.14
N GLN A 835 -38.93 -18.08 4.83
CA GLN A 835 -37.92 -18.58 5.75
C GLN A 835 -36.94 -17.49 6.14
N THR A 836 -36.53 -17.53 7.40
CA THR A 836 -35.35 -16.82 7.86
C THR A 836 -34.24 -17.84 8.09
N VAL A 837 -33.06 -17.59 7.54
CA VAL A 837 -31.90 -18.46 7.69
C VAL A 837 -30.64 -17.64 7.88
N THR A 838 -29.71 -18.17 8.66
CA THR A 838 -28.36 -17.64 8.76
C THR A 838 -27.37 -18.74 8.41
N PHE A 839 -26.55 -18.49 7.40
CA PHE A 839 -25.38 -19.31 7.11
C PHE A 839 -24.18 -18.72 7.84
N THR A 840 -23.46 -19.56 8.58
CA THR A 840 -22.18 -19.20 9.20
C THR A 840 -21.06 -19.95 8.51
N VAL A 841 -20.15 -19.24 7.86
CA VAL A 841 -18.93 -19.80 7.26
C VAL A 841 -17.73 -19.42 8.12
N LYS A 842 -16.93 -20.41 8.51
CA LYS A 842 -15.71 -20.21 9.32
C LYS A 842 -14.48 -20.65 8.54
N LEU A 843 -13.43 -19.83 8.52
CA LEU A 843 -12.10 -20.22 8.03
C LEU A 843 -11.11 -20.21 9.19
N THR A 844 -10.71 -21.41 9.63
CA THR A 844 -9.83 -21.62 10.79
C THR A 844 -8.49 -22.19 10.33
N ASP A 845 -7.38 -21.70 10.90
CA ASP A 845 -6.07 -22.26 10.61
C ASP A 845 -6.00 -23.73 11.07
N GLY A 846 -5.57 -24.61 10.17
CA GLY A 846 -5.34 -26.02 10.47
C GLY A 846 -3.88 -26.29 10.84
N ALA A 847 -3.55 -27.58 11.00
CA ALA A 847 -2.18 -27.99 11.24
C ALA A 847 -1.26 -27.69 10.03
N GLU A 848 -0.03 -27.28 10.30
CA GLU A 848 1.02 -27.14 9.29
C GLU A 848 1.28 -28.51 8.62
N VAL A 849 1.52 -28.51 7.31
CA VAL A 849 1.93 -29.71 6.58
C VAL A 849 3.31 -30.13 7.09
N PRO A 850 3.51 -31.37 7.53
CA PRO A 850 4.82 -31.80 8.02
C PRO A 850 5.91 -31.66 6.94
N PRO A 851 7.12 -31.19 7.30
CA PRO A 851 8.23 -31.11 6.36
C PRO A 851 8.68 -32.51 5.92
N SER A 852 9.36 -32.61 4.77
CA SER A 852 9.90 -33.91 4.34
C SER A 852 11.05 -34.43 5.22
N SER A 853 11.69 -33.56 6.00
CA SER A 853 12.63 -33.93 7.06
C SER A 853 12.47 -33.02 8.27
N VAL A 854 12.65 -33.59 9.46
CA VAL A 854 12.74 -32.81 10.70
C VAL A 854 14.21 -32.49 10.94
N GLU A 855 14.52 -31.20 10.92
CA GLU A 855 15.85 -30.69 11.22
C GLU A 855 15.95 -30.30 12.73
N PRO A 856 17.13 -30.41 13.36
CA PRO A 856 17.30 -29.99 14.75
C PRO A 856 17.15 -28.46 14.89
N VAL A 857 17.01 -27.98 16.14
CA VAL A 857 17.01 -26.53 16.42
C VAL A 857 18.28 -25.88 15.85
N ASN A 858 18.17 -24.64 15.37
CA ASN A 858 19.18 -23.88 14.64
C ASN A 858 19.39 -24.31 13.19
N TYR A 859 18.43 -25.03 12.62
CA TYR A 859 18.38 -25.33 11.20
C TYR A 859 17.06 -24.81 10.60
N ILE A 860 17.18 -24.27 9.38
CA ILE A 860 16.08 -23.75 8.58
C ILE A 860 16.01 -24.57 7.30
N LEU A 861 14.90 -25.25 7.09
CA LEU A 861 14.64 -26.07 5.90
C LEU A 861 13.76 -25.29 4.92
N LEU A 862 14.23 -25.21 3.68
CA LEU A 862 13.51 -24.66 2.53
C LEU A 862 13.05 -25.80 1.61
N GLU A 863 11.75 -25.89 1.37
CA GLU A 863 11.15 -26.87 0.46
C GLU A 863 10.27 -26.20 -0.59
N LEU A 864 9.99 -26.88 -1.69
CA LEU A 864 9.15 -26.33 -2.74
C LEU A 864 7.69 -26.18 -2.27
N PRO A 865 7.03 -25.06 -2.59
CA PRO A 865 5.62 -24.86 -2.32
C PRO A 865 4.76 -25.77 -3.21
N ASN A 866 3.62 -26.21 -2.67
CA ASN A 866 2.57 -26.89 -3.41
C ASN A 866 1.22 -26.25 -3.05
N PRO A 867 0.50 -25.61 -3.99
CA PRO A 867 0.88 -25.39 -5.39
C PRO A 867 2.14 -24.53 -5.58
N VAL A 868 2.73 -24.60 -6.77
CA VAL A 868 3.98 -23.88 -7.09
C VAL A 868 3.70 -22.37 -7.23
N THR A 869 4.41 -21.56 -6.45
CA THR A 869 4.32 -20.09 -6.47
C THR A 869 5.66 -19.40 -6.81
N GLY A 870 6.75 -20.16 -6.91
CA GLY A 870 8.05 -19.59 -7.25
C GLY A 870 8.12 -19.12 -8.71
N LYS A 871 8.90 -18.06 -8.97
CA LYS A 871 9.05 -17.49 -10.31
C LYS A 871 9.88 -18.38 -11.24
N GLU A 872 9.62 -18.25 -12.54
CA GLU A 872 10.39 -18.83 -13.63
C GLU A 872 10.32 -17.95 -14.89
N GLY A 873 11.22 -18.18 -15.86
CA GLY A 873 11.20 -17.52 -17.16
C GLY A 873 12.57 -17.37 -17.80
N ASP A 874 12.59 -17.20 -19.12
CA ASP A 874 13.83 -17.14 -19.92
C ASP A 874 14.71 -15.93 -19.59
N ALA A 875 14.09 -14.80 -19.22
CA ALA A 875 14.77 -13.56 -18.81
C ALA A 875 14.89 -13.39 -17.28
N LEU A 876 14.45 -14.39 -16.49
CA LEU A 876 14.57 -14.37 -15.03
C LEU A 876 15.90 -15.02 -14.62
N TYR A 877 16.98 -14.25 -14.65
CA TYR A 877 18.34 -14.76 -14.39
C TYR A 877 18.65 -15.06 -12.93
N TYR A 878 17.90 -14.48 -11.99
CA TYR A 878 18.03 -14.76 -10.57
C TYR A 878 16.71 -14.52 -9.86
N ASP A 879 16.57 -15.11 -8.68
CA ASP A 879 15.46 -14.86 -7.77
C ASP A 879 16.01 -14.76 -6.33
N THR A 880 15.24 -14.18 -5.44
CA THR A 880 15.66 -13.89 -4.05
C THR A 880 14.49 -14.06 -3.10
N SER A 881 14.71 -14.80 -2.03
CA SER A 881 13.74 -14.98 -0.95
C SER A 881 14.16 -14.22 0.30
N GLU A 882 13.24 -13.44 0.84
CA GLU A 882 13.37 -12.84 2.17
C GLU A 882 12.94 -13.86 3.23
N LEU A 883 13.80 -14.11 4.21
CA LEU A 883 13.59 -15.09 5.28
C LEU A 883 13.72 -14.40 6.63
N HIS A 884 12.88 -14.80 7.58
CA HIS A 884 12.75 -14.14 8.88
C HIS A 884 12.72 -15.17 10.00
N THR A 885 13.11 -14.73 11.19
CA THR A 885 12.85 -15.40 12.46
C THR A 885 11.93 -14.51 13.31
N ASP A 886 10.90 -15.08 13.92
CA ASP A 886 10.02 -14.34 14.82
C ASP A 886 10.59 -14.25 16.25
N ALA A 887 9.81 -13.68 17.18
CA ALA A 887 10.19 -13.53 18.57
C ALA A 887 10.33 -14.86 19.33
N SER A 888 9.77 -15.96 18.79
CA SER A 888 9.96 -17.32 19.30
C SER A 888 11.11 -18.06 18.61
N GLY A 889 11.71 -17.44 17.58
CA GLY A 889 12.75 -18.04 16.76
C GLY A 889 12.24 -18.91 15.61
N LYS A 890 10.92 -18.99 15.37
CA LYS A 890 10.36 -19.74 14.24
C LYS A 890 10.70 -19.05 12.93
N ALA A 891 11.15 -19.82 11.94
CA ALA A 891 11.49 -19.30 10.63
C ALA A 891 10.25 -19.18 9.72
N SER A 892 10.21 -18.14 8.88
CA SER A 892 9.18 -17.94 7.85
C SER A 892 9.74 -17.22 6.61
N ILE A 893 9.00 -17.29 5.51
CA ILE A 893 9.26 -16.50 4.31
C ILE A 893 8.47 -15.18 4.36
N GLY A 894 9.09 -14.10 3.88
CA GLY A 894 8.49 -12.78 3.74
C GLY A 894 8.34 -12.36 2.27
N GLY A 895 7.65 -11.25 2.04
CA GLY A 895 7.38 -10.69 0.71
C GLY A 895 5.99 -11.07 0.16
N ILE A 896 5.87 -11.15 -1.17
CA ILE A 896 4.61 -11.42 -1.89
C ILE A 896 4.31 -12.91 -1.92
N SER A 897 3.17 -13.33 -1.35
CA SER A 897 2.86 -14.75 -1.19
C SER A 897 2.70 -15.52 -2.49
N THR A 898 2.27 -14.86 -3.58
CA THR A 898 2.18 -15.48 -4.92
C THR A 898 3.54 -15.64 -5.60
N GLU A 899 4.62 -15.21 -4.95
CA GLU A 899 6.00 -15.31 -5.45
C GLU A 899 6.91 -16.13 -4.51
N TYR A 900 6.38 -16.73 -3.45
CA TYR A 900 7.16 -17.52 -2.51
C TYR A 900 7.77 -18.72 -3.22
N ALA A 901 9.10 -18.74 -3.29
CA ALA A 901 9.86 -19.85 -3.87
C ALA A 901 9.94 -21.07 -2.95
N TRP A 902 9.69 -20.88 -1.65
CA TRP A 902 9.93 -21.89 -0.60
C TRP A 902 8.85 -21.91 0.48
N ASN A 903 8.47 -23.11 0.91
CA ASN A 903 7.96 -23.36 2.25
C ASN A 903 9.15 -23.36 3.22
N VAL A 904 8.95 -22.78 4.41
CA VAL A 904 10.01 -22.60 5.40
C VAL A 904 9.64 -23.32 6.68
N TYR A 905 10.54 -24.18 7.15
CA TYR A 905 10.40 -24.94 8.38
C TYR A 905 11.63 -24.75 9.27
N GLY A 906 11.47 -25.05 10.55
CA GLY A 906 12.54 -24.93 11.55
C GLY A 906 12.63 -23.54 12.16
N GLY A 907 13.79 -23.23 12.73
CA GLY A 907 13.99 -22.02 13.53
C GLY A 907 15.28 -22.06 14.34
N THR A 908 15.45 -21.08 15.22
CA THR A 908 16.65 -20.89 16.03
C THR A 908 16.30 -20.54 17.48
N ASP A 909 17.10 -21.03 18.43
CA ASP A 909 17.06 -20.61 19.84
C ASP A 909 18.14 -19.56 20.16
N ILE A 910 18.88 -19.10 19.16
CA ILE A 910 19.91 -18.06 19.30
C ILE A 910 19.20 -16.71 19.47
N ALA A 911 19.20 -16.19 20.70
CA ALA A 911 18.46 -14.98 21.07
C ALA A 911 18.79 -13.75 20.19
N THR A 912 20.05 -13.59 19.79
CA THR A 912 20.48 -12.47 18.93
C THR A 912 20.00 -12.59 17.48
N ALA A 913 19.57 -13.79 17.07
CA ALA A 913 19.02 -14.06 15.75
C ALA A 913 17.49 -13.89 15.70
N MET A 914 16.79 -13.63 16.82
CA MET A 914 15.32 -13.46 16.85
C MET A 914 14.88 -12.10 16.30
N ASN A 915 13.70 -12.03 15.69
CA ASN A 915 13.16 -10.83 15.01
C ASN A 915 14.13 -10.25 13.97
N LYS A 916 14.91 -11.12 13.31
CA LYS A 916 15.85 -10.73 12.26
C LYS A 916 15.40 -11.29 10.92
N LYS A 917 15.95 -10.71 9.86
CA LYS A 917 15.78 -11.19 8.50
C LYS A 917 17.12 -11.43 7.82
N PHE A 918 17.09 -12.19 6.74
CA PHE A 918 18.20 -12.43 5.84
C PHE A 918 17.64 -12.79 4.47
N TYR A 919 18.48 -12.74 3.43
CA TYR A 919 18.05 -13.04 2.08
C TYR A 919 18.86 -14.19 1.50
N PHE A 920 18.17 -15.07 0.77
CA PHE A 920 18.77 -16.14 -0.02
C PHE A 920 18.54 -15.87 -1.51
N LYS A 921 19.64 -15.82 -2.28
CA LYS A 921 19.62 -15.54 -3.71
C LYS A 921 20.19 -16.72 -4.49
N TRP A 922 19.58 -17.03 -5.63
CA TRP A 922 20.13 -18.00 -6.58
C TRP A 922 20.04 -17.46 -8.00
N ALA A 923 21.11 -17.60 -8.77
CA ALA A 923 21.23 -17.12 -10.15
C ALA A 923 21.48 -18.29 -11.10
N GLY A 924 20.70 -18.36 -12.18
CA GLY A 924 20.80 -19.41 -13.19
C GLY A 924 22.07 -19.29 -14.02
N MET A 925 22.77 -20.40 -14.19
CA MET A 925 24.01 -20.51 -14.97
C MET A 925 23.74 -21.38 -16.19
N GLY A 926 23.77 -20.77 -17.39
CA GLY A 926 23.70 -21.52 -18.65
C GLY A 926 25.04 -22.17 -19.02
N THR A 927 26.13 -21.65 -18.46
CA THR A 927 27.45 -22.27 -18.56
C THR A 927 28.25 -21.98 -17.30
N THR A 928 28.84 -23.03 -16.76
CA THR A 928 29.61 -23.03 -15.52
C THR A 928 31.06 -23.37 -15.84
N ASN A 929 32.01 -22.72 -15.17
CA ASN A 929 33.41 -23.05 -15.32
C ASN A 929 33.74 -24.38 -14.63
N THR A 930 33.95 -25.45 -15.39
CA THR A 930 34.33 -26.78 -14.89
C THR A 930 35.85 -27.03 -14.87
N THR A 931 36.66 -26.02 -15.20
CA THR A 931 38.12 -26.10 -15.14
C THR A 931 38.59 -25.96 -13.68
N THR A 932 39.36 -26.94 -13.20
CA THR A 932 39.87 -26.92 -11.82
C THR A 932 40.77 -25.70 -11.60
N GLY A 933 40.52 -24.97 -10.50
CA GLY A 933 41.25 -23.75 -10.15
C GLY A 933 40.38 -22.79 -9.31
N ALA A 934 40.85 -21.56 -9.11
CA ALA A 934 40.14 -20.54 -8.35
C ALA A 934 38.74 -20.20 -8.92
N ASN A 935 38.56 -20.36 -10.23
CA ASN A 935 37.30 -20.07 -10.92
C ASN A 935 36.39 -21.30 -11.08
N TYR A 936 36.72 -22.45 -10.49
CA TYR A 936 35.89 -23.65 -10.59
C TYR A 936 34.51 -23.40 -9.99
N GLY A 937 33.44 -23.71 -10.75
CA GLY A 937 32.06 -23.45 -10.38
C GLY A 937 31.58 -22.01 -10.62
N ASN A 938 32.37 -21.15 -11.27
CA ASN A 938 31.98 -19.77 -11.55
C ASN A 938 30.92 -19.70 -12.67
N LEU A 939 30.02 -18.70 -12.57
CA LEU A 939 29.04 -18.36 -13.61
C LEU A 939 29.78 -17.73 -14.81
N LEU A 940 29.66 -18.35 -16.00
CA LEU A 940 30.21 -17.81 -17.25
C LEU A 940 29.13 -17.13 -18.10
N THR A 941 27.96 -17.75 -18.18
CA THR A 941 26.79 -17.19 -18.86
C THR A 941 25.56 -17.32 -17.97
N ALA A 942 24.75 -16.26 -17.88
CA ALA A 942 23.49 -16.28 -17.17
C ALA A 942 22.43 -17.02 -17.99
N ALA A 943 21.53 -17.73 -17.32
CA ALA A 943 20.38 -18.37 -17.94
C ALA A 943 19.12 -18.20 -17.08
N GLY A 944 17.96 -18.31 -17.72
CA GLY A 944 16.67 -18.20 -17.05
C GLY A 944 16.41 -19.38 -16.09
N ILE A 945 15.49 -19.17 -15.16
CA ILE A 945 15.06 -20.17 -14.18
C ILE A 945 13.90 -21.00 -14.76
N ASP A 946 14.00 -22.33 -14.69
CA ASP A 946 12.90 -23.28 -14.99
C ASP A 946 12.38 -23.90 -13.69
N ARG A 947 11.06 -24.14 -13.63
CA ARG A 947 10.43 -24.95 -12.59
C ARG A 947 9.62 -26.07 -13.20
N SER A 948 9.75 -27.27 -12.64
CA SER A 948 8.85 -28.38 -12.99
C SER A 948 7.42 -28.09 -12.49
N ALA A 949 6.44 -28.92 -12.88
CA ALA A 949 5.07 -28.82 -12.40
C ALA A 949 4.93 -28.95 -10.85
N THR A 950 5.93 -29.53 -10.19
CA THR A 950 6.03 -29.64 -8.72
C THR A 950 6.99 -28.62 -8.11
N GLY A 951 7.53 -27.70 -8.92
CA GLY A 951 8.33 -26.55 -8.51
C GLY A 951 9.83 -26.77 -8.56
N GLU A 952 10.31 -27.94 -8.99
CA GLU A 952 11.72 -28.33 -8.92
C GLU A 952 12.59 -27.49 -9.85
N LEU A 953 13.69 -26.96 -9.33
CA LEU A 953 14.54 -26.00 -10.03
C LEU A 953 15.36 -26.66 -11.15
N GLY A 954 15.33 -26.04 -12.33
CA GLY A 954 16.11 -26.34 -13.53
C GLY A 954 16.50 -25.07 -14.29
N ILE A 955 17.15 -25.20 -15.44
CA ILE A 955 17.66 -24.06 -16.23
C ILE A 955 16.91 -23.94 -17.56
N ARG A 956 16.55 -22.71 -17.94
CA ARG A 956 15.92 -22.41 -19.24
C ARG A 956 16.96 -22.32 -20.35
N GLY A 957 16.58 -22.78 -21.54
CA GLY A 957 17.42 -22.70 -22.75
C GLY A 957 18.45 -23.81 -22.92
N GLY A 958 18.47 -24.78 -21.99
CA GLY A 958 19.28 -25.99 -22.07
C GLY A 958 18.75 -27.05 -23.03
N ALA A 959 19.40 -28.22 -23.03
CA ALA A 959 18.95 -29.38 -23.82
C ALA A 959 17.63 -29.98 -23.27
N SER A 960 17.30 -29.65 -22.03
CA SER A 960 16.11 -30.04 -21.30
C SER A 960 15.68 -28.92 -20.33
N ASN A 961 14.58 -29.14 -19.62
CA ASN A 961 14.11 -28.20 -18.60
C ASN A 961 14.83 -28.40 -17.23
N GLY A 962 15.72 -29.39 -17.10
CA GLY A 962 16.47 -29.64 -15.86
C GLY A 962 17.76 -28.82 -15.78
N ILE A 963 18.70 -29.25 -14.94
CA ILE A 963 20.08 -28.72 -14.94
C ILE A 963 20.92 -29.67 -15.78
N ASP A 964 21.20 -29.32 -17.03
CA ASP A 964 22.01 -30.11 -17.98
C ASP A 964 23.52 -29.94 -17.75
N PRO A 965 24.38 -30.79 -18.34
CA PRO A 965 25.83 -30.68 -18.19
C PRO A 965 26.36 -29.26 -18.44
N ASN A 966 27.18 -28.77 -17.50
CA ASN A 966 27.72 -27.40 -17.41
C ASN A 966 26.71 -26.31 -17.01
N GLU A 967 25.46 -26.63 -16.74
CA GLU A 967 24.47 -25.70 -16.18
C GLU A 967 24.39 -25.82 -14.66
N GLY A 968 23.83 -24.81 -14.00
CA GLY A 968 23.64 -24.85 -12.55
C GLY A 968 23.12 -23.55 -11.95
N TYR A 969 23.29 -23.42 -10.64
CA TYR A 969 22.97 -22.23 -9.88
C TYR A 969 24.17 -21.71 -9.10
N ARG A 970 24.38 -20.39 -9.18
CA ARG A 970 25.21 -19.65 -8.23
C ARG A 970 24.33 -19.24 -7.05
N LEU A 971 24.78 -19.49 -5.83
CA LEU A 971 24.05 -19.26 -4.59
C LEU A 971 24.70 -18.11 -3.82
N GLY A 972 23.88 -17.23 -3.26
CA GLY A 972 24.30 -16.09 -2.46
C GLY A 972 23.45 -15.89 -1.21
N LEU A 973 24.02 -15.22 -0.21
CA LEU A 973 23.36 -14.84 1.04
C LEU A 973 23.60 -13.36 1.34
N ASN A 974 22.58 -12.70 1.89
CA ASN A 974 22.69 -11.37 2.50
C ASN A 974 22.24 -11.47 3.96
N THR A 975 23.18 -11.21 4.85
CA THR A 975 23.05 -11.30 6.31
C THR A 975 23.26 -9.95 6.98
N LEU A 976 23.15 -8.83 6.25
CA LEU A 976 23.32 -7.47 6.78
C LEU A 976 22.43 -7.17 8.00
N TYR A 977 21.28 -7.84 8.09
CA TYR A 977 20.31 -7.66 9.18
C TYR A 977 20.49 -8.68 10.32
N LEU A 978 21.44 -9.61 10.21
CA LEU A 978 21.88 -10.47 11.30
C LEU A 978 23.07 -9.81 12.03
N PRO A 979 23.18 -9.95 13.36
CA PRO A 979 24.33 -9.43 14.09
C PRO A 979 25.60 -10.22 13.76
N GLU A 980 26.78 -9.60 13.90
CA GLU A 980 28.10 -10.20 13.63
C GLU A 980 28.42 -11.45 14.47
N THR A 981 27.60 -11.77 15.48
CA THR A 981 27.70 -12.99 16.29
C THR A 981 26.85 -14.14 15.75
N VAL A 982 26.16 -13.95 14.62
CA VAL A 982 25.26 -14.95 14.02
C VAL A 982 25.69 -15.20 12.59
N ASP A 983 26.22 -16.39 12.34
CA ASP A 983 26.65 -16.81 11.01
C ASP A 983 25.59 -17.72 10.37
N MET A 984 25.51 -17.67 9.05
CA MET A 984 24.64 -18.54 8.25
C MET A 984 25.49 -19.50 7.43
N GLN A 985 25.27 -20.81 7.64
CA GLN A 985 25.96 -21.88 6.92
C GLN A 985 25.00 -22.64 6.02
N LEU A 986 25.40 -22.89 4.77
CA LEU A 986 24.71 -23.87 3.92
C LEU A 986 25.06 -25.29 4.39
N ALA A 987 24.07 -26.01 4.92
CA ALA A 987 24.27 -27.32 5.53
C ALA A 987 23.94 -28.49 4.61
N LYS A 988 22.83 -28.39 3.86
CA LYS A 988 22.40 -29.43 2.92
C LYS A 988 21.76 -28.84 1.67
N ILE A 989 21.87 -29.57 0.57
CA ILE A 989 21.08 -29.31 -0.65
C ILE A 989 20.27 -30.57 -0.94
N LYS A 990 18.97 -30.41 -1.23
CA LYS A 990 18.10 -31.49 -1.66
C LYS A 990 18.05 -31.51 -3.17
N VAL A 991 18.27 -32.69 -3.74
CA VAL A 991 18.31 -32.88 -5.20
C VAL A 991 17.41 -34.02 -5.62
N ASN A 992 17.01 -34.01 -6.89
CA ASN A 992 16.27 -35.07 -7.54
C ASN A 992 16.88 -35.37 -8.93
N LEU A 993 16.48 -36.49 -9.52
CA LEU A 993 16.92 -36.97 -10.84
C LEU A 993 18.43 -37.25 -10.98
N ALA A 994 19.14 -37.40 -9.87
CA ALA A 994 20.53 -37.83 -9.84
C ALA A 994 20.62 -39.37 -9.95
N THR A 995 20.05 -39.95 -11.01
CA THR A 995 20.05 -41.41 -11.26
C THR A 995 21.11 -41.83 -12.27
N GLY A 996 21.49 -43.11 -12.26
CA GLY A 996 22.50 -43.64 -13.17
C GLY A 996 23.86 -42.94 -12.99
N ASN A 997 24.47 -42.52 -14.11
CA ASN A 997 25.78 -41.86 -14.15
C ASN A 997 25.69 -40.31 -14.13
N ARG A 998 24.53 -39.75 -13.78
CA ARG A 998 24.36 -38.30 -13.64
C ARG A 998 25.08 -37.83 -12.38
N ILE A 999 25.93 -36.81 -12.51
CA ILE A 999 26.78 -36.31 -11.41
C ILE A 999 26.57 -34.80 -11.27
N GLY A 1000 26.16 -34.38 -10.09
CA GLY A 1000 26.18 -32.97 -9.70
C GLY A 1000 27.38 -32.66 -8.79
N THR A 1001 27.76 -31.39 -8.73
CA THR A 1001 28.81 -30.88 -7.86
C THR A 1001 28.29 -29.69 -7.06
N VAL A 1002 28.65 -29.63 -5.78
CA VAL A 1002 28.54 -28.45 -4.92
C VAL A 1002 29.95 -27.97 -4.60
N VAL A 1003 30.20 -26.67 -4.70
CA VAL A 1003 31.51 -26.08 -4.38
C VAL A 1003 31.36 -24.82 -3.54
N ASN A 1004 32.27 -24.66 -2.58
CA ASN A 1004 32.48 -23.40 -1.87
C ASN A 1004 33.24 -22.44 -2.79
N ARG A 1005 32.63 -21.31 -3.15
CA ARG A 1005 33.21 -20.38 -4.12
C ARG A 1005 34.31 -19.48 -3.50
N ASN A 1006 34.34 -19.38 -2.17
CA ASN A 1006 35.42 -18.74 -1.42
C ASN A 1006 36.63 -19.67 -1.18
N ASP A 1007 36.46 -20.98 -1.38
CA ASP A 1007 37.53 -21.98 -1.29
C ASP A 1007 37.20 -23.17 -2.21
N THR A 1008 37.54 -23.06 -3.50
CA THR A 1008 37.16 -24.06 -4.52
C THR A 1008 37.83 -25.42 -4.35
N SER A 1009 38.77 -25.54 -3.41
CA SER A 1009 39.31 -26.84 -2.99
C SER A 1009 38.27 -27.66 -2.22
N LYS A 1010 37.31 -26.99 -1.57
CA LYS A 1010 36.18 -27.59 -0.86
C LYS A 1010 35.00 -27.77 -1.80
N LYS A 1011 34.90 -28.97 -2.36
CA LYS A 1011 33.81 -29.39 -3.24
C LYS A 1011 33.36 -30.80 -2.94
N LYS A 1012 32.12 -31.12 -3.31
CA LYS A 1012 31.52 -32.44 -3.13
C LYS A 1012 30.71 -32.81 -4.35
N THR A 1013 30.94 -34.00 -4.88
CA THR A 1013 30.13 -34.55 -5.97
C THR A 1013 29.02 -35.46 -5.42
N PHE A 1014 27.87 -35.48 -6.08
CA PHE A 1014 26.74 -36.36 -5.76
C PHE A 1014 26.18 -37.02 -7.02
N GLY A 1015 25.62 -38.23 -6.89
CA GLY A 1015 25.07 -38.96 -8.02
C GLY A 1015 24.33 -40.24 -7.62
N GLY A 1016 23.84 -40.96 -8.62
CA GLY A 1016 23.04 -42.17 -8.42
C GLY A 1016 23.88 -43.40 -8.03
N PRO A 1017 23.24 -44.56 -7.83
CA PRO A 1017 23.91 -45.79 -7.36
C PRO A 1017 25.09 -46.27 -8.22
N SER A 1018 25.08 -45.95 -9.53
CA SER A 1018 26.14 -46.34 -10.46
C SER A 1018 27.14 -45.23 -10.78
N SER A 1019 27.02 -44.07 -10.12
CA SER A 1019 27.89 -42.93 -10.36
C SER A 1019 29.24 -43.05 -9.63
N SER A 1020 30.24 -42.29 -10.09
CA SER A 1020 31.55 -42.16 -9.45
C SER A 1020 31.61 -41.05 -8.39
N ALA A 1021 30.45 -40.56 -7.92
CA ALA A 1021 30.37 -39.41 -7.04
C ALA A 1021 30.75 -39.72 -5.58
N ASN A 1022 31.11 -38.69 -4.81
CA ASN A 1022 31.45 -38.81 -3.39
C ASN A 1022 30.23 -39.19 -2.53
N VAL A 1023 29.04 -38.69 -2.90
CA VAL A 1023 27.77 -38.97 -2.22
C VAL A 1023 26.86 -39.74 -3.16
N ILE A 1024 26.51 -40.96 -2.77
CA ILE A 1024 25.63 -41.85 -3.55
C ILE A 1024 24.20 -41.76 -3.01
N LEU A 1025 23.27 -41.33 -3.86
CA LEU A 1025 21.84 -41.26 -3.56
C LEU A 1025 21.14 -42.51 -4.10
N SER A 1026 20.74 -43.41 -3.21
CA SER A 1026 20.22 -44.75 -3.57
C SER A 1026 19.00 -44.71 -4.51
N SER A 1027 18.12 -43.71 -4.35
CA SER A 1027 16.94 -43.48 -5.19
C SER A 1027 17.16 -42.42 -6.28
N GLY A 1028 18.35 -41.83 -6.35
CA GLY A 1028 18.64 -40.64 -7.15
C GLY A 1028 17.98 -39.35 -6.65
N SER A 1029 17.43 -39.37 -5.44
CA SER A 1029 16.82 -38.22 -4.76
C SER A 1029 17.20 -38.21 -3.28
N GLY A 1030 17.42 -37.04 -2.71
CA GLY A 1030 17.73 -36.91 -1.28
C GLY A 1030 18.57 -35.67 -0.94
N PHE A 1031 18.91 -35.56 0.34
CA PHE A 1031 19.79 -34.50 0.85
C PHE A 1031 21.27 -34.89 0.68
N VAL A 1032 22.05 -33.95 0.16
CA VAL A 1032 23.50 -33.99 0.13
C VAL A 1032 24.02 -33.09 1.27
N ASN A 1033 24.65 -33.68 2.29
CA ASN A 1033 25.26 -32.92 3.38
C ASN A 1033 26.55 -32.25 2.90
N VAL A 1034 26.64 -30.93 3.08
CA VAL A 1034 27.76 -30.08 2.64
C VAL A 1034 28.33 -29.22 3.78
N GLU A 1035 27.98 -29.50 5.04
CA GLU A 1035 28.51 -28.72 6.19
C GLU A 1035 30.04 -28.73 6.27
N ASP A 1036 30.68 -29.84 5.89
CA ASP A 1036 32.14 -29.98 5.82
C ASP A 1036 32.81 -29.11 4.75
N LEU A 1037 32.04 -28.56 3.79
CA LEU A 1037 32.56 -27.60 2.81
C LEU A 1037 32.74 -26.20 3.40
N ASN A 1038 32.23 -25.95 4.62
CA ASN A 1038 32.38 -24.69 5.34
C ASN A 1038 31.92 -23.46 4.52
N ILE A 1039 30.79 -23.60 3.83
CA ILE A 1039 30.12 -22.53 3.09
C ILE A 1039 29.35 -21.68 4.11
N ILE A 1040 30.01 -20.65 4.63
CA ILE A 1040 29.53 -19.83 5.75
C ILE A 1040 29.63 -18.36 5.35
N LEU A 1041 28.58 -17.58 5.66
CA LEU A 1041 28.62 -16.13 5.62
C LEU A 1041 28.38 -15.57 7.04
N PRO A 1042 29.34 -14.80 7.60
CA PRO A 1042 29.14 -14.13 8.88
C PRO A 1042 28.07 -13.05 8.83
N GLY A 1043 27.37 -12.84 9.95
CA GLY A 1043 26.37 -11.79 10.09
C GLY A 1043 26.95 -10.39 9.81
N GLY A 1044 26.12 -9.49 9.28
CA GLY A 1044 26.55 -8.16 8.86
C GLY A 1044 27.20 -8.10 7.47
N GLN A 1045 27.15 -9.18 6.68
CA GLN A 1045 27.79 -9.25 5.36
C GLN A 1045 26.82 -9.66 4.24
N THR A 1046 27.25 -9.43 2.99
CA THR A 1046 26.57 -9.92 1.78
C THR A 1046 27.59 -10.58 0.86
N ASP A 1047 27.25 -11.75 0.32
CA ASP A 1047 28.02 -12.47 -0.68
C ASP A 1047 27.08 -13.12 -1.71
N ASP A 1048 27.12 -12.63 -2.95
CA ASP A 1048 26.30 -13.09 -4.08
C ASP A 1048 26.93 -14.28 -4.85
N ASP A 1049 28.15 -14.70 -4.50
CA ASP A 1049 28.90 -15.84 -5.09
C ASP A 1049 29.45 -16.75 -3.98
N LEU A 1050 28.62 -17.10 -3.00
CA LEU A 1050 29.01 -17.90 -1.82
C LEU A 1050 29.26 -19.38 -2.15
N ALA A 1051 28.43 -19.96 -3.02
CA ALA A 1051 28.53 -21.34 -3.45
C ALA A 1051 27.98 -21.54 -4.87
N SER A 1052 28.29 -22.67 -5.49
CA SER A 1052 27.56 -23.10 -6.68
C SER A 1052 27.18 -24.58 -6.64
N VAL A 1053 26.05 -24.89 -7.26
CA VAL A 1053 25.54 -26.24 -7.48
C VAL A 1053 25.27 -26.42 -8.97
N PHE A 1054 25.92 -27.38 -9.61
CA PHE A 1054 25.85 -27.54 -11.06
C PHE A 1054 26.03 -29.00 -11.48
N ASN A 1055 25.61 -29.31 -12.71
CA ASN A 1055 25.79 -30.64 -13.28
C ASN A 1055 27.18 -30.75 -13.92
N SER A 1056 28.03 -31.57 -13.32
CA SER A 1056 29.40 -31.84 -13.77
C SER A 1056 29.52 -33.17 -14.53
N GLY A 1057 28.41 -33.85 -14.77
CA GLY A 1057 28.36 -35.09 -15.55
C GLY A 1057 28.51 -34.83 -17.05
N SER A 1058 28.53 -35.91 -17.84
CA SER A 1058 28.62 -35.85 -19.29
C SER A 1058 27.26 -35.98 -20.01
N SER A 1059 26.19 -36.37 -19.29
CA SER A 1059 24.86 -36.54 -19.85
C SER A 1059 23.76 -36.54 -18.78
N GLY A 1060 22.53 -36.24 -19.23
CA GLY A 1060 21.32 -36.20 -18.39
C GLY A 1060 21.27 -34.96 -17.49
N ASN A 1061 20.07 -34.66 -16.98
CA ASN A 1061 19.84 -33.53 -16.09
C ASN A 1061 19.59 -33.97 -14.64
N ILE A 1062 19.82 -33.02 -13.73
CA ILE A 1062 19.43 -33.09 -12.31
C ILE A 1062 18.46 -31.95 -11.99
N ARG A 1063 17.82 -32.01 -10.81
CA ARG A 1063 16.96 -30.95 -10.29
C ARG A 1063 17.32 -30.62 -8.85
N VAL A 1064 17.15 -29.37 -8.44
CA VAL A 1064 17.27 -28.94 -7.03
C VAL A 1064 15.88 -28.77 -6.44
N THR A 1065 15.66 -29.30 -5.24
CA THR A 1065 14.33 -29.40 -4.62
C THR A 1065 14.25 -28.82 -3.21
N GLY A 1066 15.35 -28.30 -2.67
CA GLY A 1066 15.36 -27.68 -1.35
C GLY A 1066 16.76 -27.40 -0.83
N PHE A 1067 16.82 -26.65 0.26
CA PHE A 1067 18.05 -26.23 0.92
C PHE A 1067 17.88 -26.32 2.44
N VAL A 1068 18.97 -26.57 3.16
CA VAL A 1068 19.00 -26.46 4.62
C VAL A 1068 20.11 -25.51 5.02
N PHE A 1069 19.77 -24.48 5.79
CA PHE A 1069 20.71 -23.56 6.40
C PHE A 1069 20.83 -23.83 7.89
N LYS A 1070 22.03 -23.65 8.43
CA LYS A 1070 22.32 -23.73 9.85
C LYS A 1070 22.64 -22.32 10.36
N VAL A 1071 21.99 -21.94 11.46
CA VAL A 1071 22.23 -20.69 12.19
C VAL A 1071 23.27 -20.98 13.27
N ILE A 1072 24.38 -20.26 13.27
CA ILE A 1072 25.51 -20.51 14.17
C ILE A 1072 25.72 -19.27 15.04
N TYR A 1073 25.85 -19.49 16.35
CA TYR A 1073 26.31 -18.44 17.25
C TYR A 1073 27.84 -18.49 17.33
N THR A 1074 28.49 -17.39 16.94
CA THR A 1074 29.94 -17.24 16.97
C THR A 1074 30.28 -16.23 18.07
N GLU A 1075 30.88 -16.72 19.16
CA GLU A 1075 31.41 -15.85 20.21
C GLU A 1075 32.54 -15.02 19.62
N GLN A 1076 32.35 -13.69 19.54
CA GLN A 1076 33.48 -12.79 19.35
C GLN A 1076 34.40 -12.94 20.58
N PRO A 1077 35.68 -13.30 20.41
CA PRO A 1077 36.59 -13.31 21.54
C PRO A 1077 36.66 -11.90 22.11
N LEU A 1078 36.27 -11.73 23.38
CA LEU A 1078 36.60 -10.53 24.14
C LEU A 1078 38.12 -10.36 24.09
N SER A 1079 38.59 -9.39 23.31
CA SER A 1079 40.00 -9.01 23.23
C SER A 1079 40.41 -8.30 24.52
N ILE A 1080 40.54 -9.07 25.61
CA ILE A 1080 41.33 -8.66 26.75
C ILE A 1080 42.75 -9.13 26.48
N GLN A 1081 43.65 -8.21 26.12
CA GLN A 1081 45.08 -8.48 26.12
C GLN A 1081 45.50 -8.86 27.54
N TYR A 1082 45.87 -10.13 27.74
CA TYR A 1082 46.77 -10.53 28.81
C TYR A 1082 48.07 -11.06 28.18
N PRO A 1083 49.24 -10.73 28.76
CA PRO A 1083 50.53 -11.13 28.23
C PRO A 1083 50.69 -12.65 28.29
N GLU A 1084 51.36 -13.18 27.26
CA GLU A 1084 51.62 -14.59 27.05
C GLU A 1084 52.07 -15.32 28.32
N SER A 1085 51.32 -16.36 28.69
CA SER A 1085 51.87 -17.48 29.45
C SER A 1085 51.54 -18.78 28.73
N THR A 1086 52.61 -19.41 28.26
CA THR A 1086 52.66 -20.74 27.66
C THR A 1086 51.82 -21.77 28.40
N GLU A 1087 50.85 -22.39 27.74
CA GLU A 1087 50.37 -23.71 28.15
C GLU A 1087 50.21 -24.67 26.96
N LYS A 1088 50.86 -25.82 27.15
CA LYS A 1088 51.00 -26.95 26.24
C LYS A 1088 49.65 -27.59 25.93
N ALA A 1089 49.49 -28.01 24.68
CA ALA A 1089 48.44 -28.94 24.27
C ALA A 1089 48.52 -30.25 25.07
N MET A 1090 47.39 -30.67 25.63
CA MET A 1090 47.10 -32.05 26.07
C MET A 1090 45.59 -32.38 25.86
N PRO A 1091 45.24 -33.66 25.69
CA PRO A 1091 44.16 -34.08 24.80
C PRO A 1091 42.73 -34.04 25.40
N LYS A 1092 41.76 -33.78 24.51
CA LYS A 1092 40.33 -33.97 24.71
C LYS A 1092 40.01 -35.43 25.09
N THR A 1093 39.68 -35.70 26.34
CA THR A 1093 38.87 -36.88 26.74
C THR A 1093 38.35 -36.68 28.17
N GLY A 1094 37.32 -35.85 28.32
CA GLY A 1094 36.53 -35.76 29.54
C GLY A 1094 35.10 -35.39 29.18
N ARG A 1095 34.12 -36.24 29.51
CA ARG A 1095 32.69 -35.91 29.32
C ARG A 1095 32.35 -34.71 30.21
N GLN A 1096 31.85 -33.62 29.62
CA GLN A 1096 31.43 -32.44 30.39
C GLN A 1096 30.25 -32.78 31.30
N ALA A 1097 30.22 -32.19 32.50
CA ALA A 1097 29.10 -32.33 33.42
C ALA A 1097 27.82 -31.76 32.78
N ILE A 1098 26.78 -32.59 32.72
CA ILE A 1098 25.45 -32.23 32.21
C ILE A 1098 24.63 -31.74 33.39
N ILE A 1099 23.96 -30.60 33.25
CA ILE A 1099 23.17 -29.98 34.32
C ILE A 1099 21.78 -29.70 33.79
N TYR A 1100 20.75 -30.28 34.40
CA TYR A 1100 19.36 -30.19 33.94
C TYR A 1100 18.35 -30.44 35.09
N PRO A 1101 17.11 -29.93 35.00
CA PRO A 1101 16.66 -28.95 34.03
C PRO A 1101 17.34 -27.58 34.27
N ASN A 1102 17.43 -26.74 33.23
CA ASN A 1102 17.85 -25.35 33.38
C ASN A 1102 17.13 -24.52 32.30
N PRO A 1103 16.10 -23.73 32.63
CA PRO A 1103 15.70 -23.34 33.98
C PRO A 1103 15.19 -24.49 34.87
N PHE A 1104 15.37 -24.36 36.19
CA PHE A 1104 14.88 -25.32 37.19
C PHE A 1104 13.89 -24.64 38.15
N THR A 1105 12.92 -25.41 38.66
CA THR A 1105 11.90 -24.94 39.61
C THR A 1105 12.21 -25.33 41.04
N GLU A 1106 12.66 -26.55 41.33
CA GLU A 1106 12.94 -27.00 42.71
C GLU A 1106 14.25 -27.76 42.80
N THR A 1107 14.44 -28.76 41.93
CA THR A 1107 15.62 -29.62 41.94
C THR A 1107 16.47 -29.45 40.69
N LEU A 1108 17.78 -29.58 40.86
CA LEU A 1108 18.76 -29.56 39.77
C LEU A 1108 19.52 -30.88 39.75
N THR A 1109 19.54 -31.58 38.62
CA THR A 1109 20.32 -32.81 38.45
C THR A 1109 21.60 -32.52 37.68
N LEU A 1110 22.72 -32.96 38.25
CA LEU A 1110 24.01 -32.99 37.62
C LEU A 1110 24.38 -34.43 37.28
N GLN A 1111 24.75 -34.69 36.04
CA GLN A 1111 25.21 -35.99 35.53
C GLN A 1111 26.62 -35.89 34.97
N ASN A 1112 27.30 -37.03 34.89
CA ASN A 1112 28.67 -37.16 34.39
C ASN A 1112 29.71 -36.38 35.21
N ILE A 1113 29.49 -36.26 36.52
CA ILE A 1113 30.40 -35.51 37.41
C ILE A 1113 31.69 -36.30 37.69
N ASN A 1114 31.64 -37.64 37.65
CA ASN A 1114 32.83 -38.50 37.70
C ASN A 1114 32.53 -39.95 37.25
N PRO A 1115 33.32 -40.56 36.34
CA PRO A 1115 33.26 -41.99 36.04
C PRO A 1115 34.04 -42.93 37.01
N ALA A 1116 34.85 -42.43 37.97
CA ALA A 1116 35.86 -43.23 38.70
C ALA A 1116 35.81 -43.21 40.26
N GLN A 1117 34.69 -42.87 40.90
CA GLN A 1117 34.50 -42.87 42.38
C GLN A 1117 35.38 -41.92 43.23
N GLU A 1118 35.99 -40.88 42.65
CA GLU A 1118 36.67 -39.80 43.41
C GLU A 1118 35.75 -38.59 43.67
N ALA A 1119 36.08 -37.76 44.66
CA ALA A 1119 35.24 -36.65 45.13
C ALA A 1119 35.32 -35.41 44.21
N ALA A 1120 34.17 -34.84 43.80
CA ALA A 1120 34.06 -33.59 43.07
C ALA A 1120 33.46 -32.48 43.96
N ASN A 1121 34.02 -31.26 43.88
CA ASN A 1121 33.54 -30.11 44.63
C ASN A 1121 32.59 -29.27 43.76
N LEU A 1122 31.45 -28.89 44.32
CA LEU A 1122 30.40 -28.14 43.66
C LEU A 1122 30.14 -26.85 44.43
N LYS A 1123 30.28 -25.72 43.75
CA LYS A 1123 29.98 -24.39 44.28
C LYS A 1123 28.86 -23.73 43.50
N LEU A 1124 27.88 -23.14 44.17
CA LEU A 1124 26.82 -22.32 43.58
C LEU A 1124 26.98 -20.88 44.05
N TYR A 1125 26.99 -19.93 43.13
CA TYR A 1125 27.09 -18.50 43.39
C TYR A 1125 25.83 -17.79 42.94
N ASN A 1126 25.36 -16.81 43.71
CA ASN A 1126 24.29 -15.92 43.29
C ASN A 1126 24.80 -14.82 42.33
N SER A 1127 23.90 -13.99 41.83
CA SER A 1127 24.21 -12.88 40.91
C SER A 1127 25.18 -11.82 41.46
N THR A 1128 25.41 -11.80 42.78
CA THR A 1128 26.39 -10.89 43.43
C THR A 1128 27.77 -11.54 43.61
N GLY A 1129 27.96 -12.78 43.14
CA GLY A 1129 29.21 -13.54 43.31
C GLY A 1129 29.36 -14.18 44.69
N THR A 1130 28.33 -14.15 45.54
CA THR A 1130 28.36 -14.82 46.85
C THR A 1130 28.12 -16.31 46.69
N CYS A 1131 29.01 -17.15 47.24
CA CYS A 1131 28.83 -18.60 47.25
C CYS A 1131 27.73 -19.00 48.25
N ILE A 1132 26.66 -19.61 47.77
CA ILE A 1132 25.49 -20.02 48.55
C ILE A 1132 25.37 -21.53 48.74
N LEU A 1133 26.19 -22.31 48.03
CA LEU A 1133 26.33 -23.76 48.21
C LEU A 1133 27.78 -24.14 47.92
N ASP A 1134 28.43 -24.87 48.80
CA ASP A 1134 29.75 -25.46 48.58
C ASP A 1134 29.73 -26.88 49.17
N LYS A 1135 29.66 -27.90 48.31
CA LYS A 1135 29.52 -29.29 48.72
C LYS A 1135 30.34 -30.22 47.85
N THR A 1136 30.86 -31.26 48.48
CA THR A 1136 31.68 -32.27 47.83
C THR A 1136 30.92 -33.59 47.74
N TYR A 1137 30.93 -34.22 46.57
CA TYR A 1137 30.14 -35.42 46.28
C TYR A 1137 31.00 -36.50 45.61
N LYS A 1138 30.69 -37.77 45.86
CA LYS A 1138 31.40 -38.94 45.30
C LYS A 1138 30.54 -39.77 44.34
N THR A 1139 29.48 -39.19 43.77
CA THR A 1139 28.53 -39.89 42.89
C THR A 1139 28.56 -39.34 41.46
N ALA A 1140 28.33 -40.20 40.48
CA ALA A 1140 28.32 -39.82 39.06
C ALA A 1140 27.12 -38.92 38.68
N THR A 1141 26.04 -39.06 39.45
CA THR A 1141 24.82 -38.26 39.34
C THR A 1141 24.48 -37.69 40.71
N ILE A 1142 24.10 -36.42 40.76
CA ILE A 1142 23.68 -35.71 41.97
C ILE A 1142 22.39 -34.98 41.66
N THR A 1143 21.38 -35.11 42.51
CA THR A 1143 20.23 -34.22 42.50
C THR A 1143 20.34 -33.26 43.68
N LEU A 1144 20.42 -31.98 43.40
CA LEU A 1144 20.40 -30.90 44.38
C LEU A 1144 18.96 -30.45 44.57
N ASP A 1145 18.48 -30.50 45.80
CA ASP A 1145 17.29 -29.78 46.20
C ASP A 1145 17.67 -28.32 46.49
N LEU A 1146 17.13 -27.42 45.68
CA LEU A 1146 17.35 -25.98 45.72
C LEU A 1146 15.99 -25.25 45.83
N GLN A 1147 14.99 -25.86 46.47
CA GLN A 1147 13.68 -25.25 46.67
C GLN A 1147 13.79 -23.91 47.43
N GLN A 1148 14.69 -23.85 48.41
CA GLN A 1148 14.93 -22.67 49.26
C GLN A 1148 15.75 -21.55 48.57
N VAL A 1149 16.27 -21.78 47.36
CA VAL A 1149 17.00 -20.78 46.58
C VAL A 1149 15.98 -19.88 45.86
N LYS A 1150 16.11 -18.55 46.03
CA LYS A 1150 15.21 -17.56 45.43
C LYS A 1150 15.26 -17.58 43.90
N THR A 1151 14.16 -17.25 43.23
CA THR A 1151 14.12 -17.00 41.77
C THR A 1151 15.24 -16.04 41.35
N GLY A 1152 15.97 -16.38 40.29
CA GLY A 1152 17.11 -15.58 39.83
C GLY A 1152 18.17 -16.35 39.08
N VAL A 1153 19.26 -15.64 38.74
CA VAL A 1153 20.41 -16.18 38.03
C VAL A 1153 21.50 -16.60 39.00
N TYR A 1154 22.03 -17.81 38.80
CA TYR A 1154 23.12 -18.38 39.57
C TYR A 1154 24.23 -18.88 38.65
N ILE A 1155 25.42 -19.07 39.21
CA ILE A 1155 26.55 -19.71 38.55
C ILE A 1155 26.91 -20.96 39.35
N ILE A 1156 26.94 -22.12 38.71
CA ILE A 1156 27.44 -23.35 39.33
C ILE A 1156 28.82 -23.67 38.78
N GLN A 1157 29.75 -23.95 39.67
CA GLN A 1157 31.09 -24.45 39.39
C GLN A 1157 31.19 -25.88 39.90
N VAL A 1158 31.64 -26.79 39.04
CA VAL A 1158 31.91 -28.18 39.40
C VAL A 1158 33.36 -28.46 39.10
N THR A 1159 34.16 -28.63 40.14
CA THR A 1159 35.59 -28.95 40.07
C THR A 1159 35.77 -30.44 40.32
N ASN A 1160 36.29 -31.17 39.34
CA ASN A 1160 36.58 -32.59 39.48
C ASN A 1160 37.92 -32.82 40.24
N SER A 1161 38.21 -34.07 40.59
CA SER A 1161 39.44 -34.44 41.32
C SER A 1161 40.74 -34.13 40.59
N ASN A 1162 40.68 -33.92 39.26
CA ASN A 1162 41.82 -33.52 38.42
C ASN A 1162 41.99 -31.98 38.35
N GLY A 1163 41.22 -31.20 39.13
CA GLY A 1163 41.28 -29.74 39.16
C GLY A 1163 40.57 -29.02 38.01
N ILE A 1164 39.92 -29.76 37.10
CA ILE A 1164 39.18 -29.18 35.98
C ILE A 1164 37.83 -28.65 36.49
N THR A 1165 37.59 -27.36 36.30
CA THR A 1165 36.37 -26.68 36.74
C THR A 1165 35.44 -26.43 35.56
N THR A 1166 34.22 -26.97 35.62
CA THR A 1166 33.12 -26.65 34.70
C THR A 1166 32.23 -25.59 35.32
N THR A 1167 32.04 -24.45 34.64
CA THR A 1167 31.19 -23.36 35.10
C THR A 1167 29.94 -23.26 34.21
N LYS A 1168 28.74 -23.22 34.79
CA LYS A 1168 27.48 -23.02 34.05
C LYS A 1168 26.58 -21.98 34.71
N LYS A 1169 25.84 -21.22 33.89
CA LYS A 1169 24.76 -20.34 34.33
C LYS A 1169 23.49 -21.15 34.58
N LEU A 1170 22.84 -20.92 35.71
CA LEU A 1170 21.57 -21.52 36.10
C LEU A 1170 20.49 -20.45 36.26
N ILE A 1171 19.26 -20.79 35.89
CA ILE A 1171 18.08 -19.95 36.05
C ILE A 1171 17.11 -20.70 36.96
N LYS A 1172 16.87 -20.16 38.16
CA LYS A 1172 15.77 -20.58 39.03
C LYS A 1172 14.53 -19.81 38.63
N GLN A 1173 13.46 -20.51 38.24
CA GLN A 1173 12.13 -19.94 38.04
C GLN A 1173 11.42 -19.74 39.38
#